data_AF-A0A6P8Z021-F1
#
_entry.id   AF-A0A6P8Z021-F1
#
_cell.length_a   1.000
_cell.length_b   1.000
_cell.length_c   1.000
_cell.angle_alpha   90.00
_cell.angle_beta   90.00
_cell.angle_gamma   90.00
#
_symmetry.space_group_name_H-M   'P 1'
#
loop_
_entity.id
_entity.type
_entity.pdbx_description
1 polymer ?
#
loop_
_entity_poly.entity_id
_entity_poly.type
_entity_poly.pdbx_seq_one_letter_code
_entity_poly.pdbx_strand_id
1 'polypeptide(L)'
;MACMVNHLLLQGYDPTRITVLSAYKGQQYYFSKLKDQNQHLKDVRMTVVDNFQGEESDIILLSLVRSNPDDNVGFLKTENRVCVALSRARHGLFMIGNMANLTAAEGTVWRKVEEELRRQGAIGPALPLRCDHHGVINNVSKAQDFSNSPQGGCLQLCKTLMPCGHDCKQVCHILDMEHRNAKCLEKCERPACPQQHPCPERCSTPCPPCLVPKQEQLACGHSATMACHEIPAQYKCKVEIESCTLPACGHERSALCFQLAELDKLPCTTPCVLRMPCGHACKSNCHVLKDPNHEKVKCMEPCGQKRHGCTADPEHQCRLVCHQTCEVCTERVLKTLACGHVNKVPCNSEVETFRCQRKCPKTLPCGHKCSKTCSEACEPCTVQVSKALPGCGHTQRMACGQSPDLFKDCKEPCQRNLPCGHPCELQCAKDCSSGRCRQEVPFPGTPACGHTIIVPCHRKNDLAPNSSDLLALCRQPCRALLKPCDHQCGGSCGECLQGRLHQPCKSKCERQLLCGHVCKEACPMSCPPCTQPCELKCEHSACNHRCGEPCARCQEPCSRRCAHGQCPRRCGDPCTFECKEACLGKVEDCGHDCIGLCGDPCVCKECNLEEVTTIFFGPEDEEDARFVMLPDCKHIVESRSLDDWMAIVHNDKPTEIKQKVCPKCSTLITSCQRYGNAMKKLAKDITAVKAQSYDTKKIRTHLETVKEILQGIPRFPPGYEAVDRFVSQVYRYRESLDKRMPKERETGARRVPPLNTGEAKNFEQKVLILRSVGQIVDKVSKSTAMSVKGKKEMQTAVEQLSSAISQRDLLRLSEQEASDINSELERLQRLMQLLEIESLCLASATTDKSKFEEISQLLRGLLPLSEEQGRDIDEKLKALAASSSCPNVTRLELHTIVAALKMGAGHWFRCPNGHPYCITECGGAMEEADCPVEGCGARIGGGNHQLRRDNTLAGDIDNATRPAYPTAMQH
;
A
#
# COMPACT_ATOMS: atom_id res chain seq x y z
N MET A 1 -5.82 5.67 -37.69
CA MET A 1 -6.99 6.42 -37.16
C MET A 1 -6.80 6.82 -35.69
N ALA A 2 -6.56 5.90 -34.75
CA ALA A 2 -6.25 6.25 -33.35
C ALA A 2 -5.11 7.28 -33.21
N CYS A 3 -3.99 7.08 -33.90
CA CYS A 3 -2.87 8.05 -33.93
C CYS A 3 -3.26 9.42 -34.51
N MET A 4 -4.22 9.46 -35.45
CA MET A 4 -4.73 10.70 -36.02
C MET A 4 -5.57 11.47 -34.99
N VAL A 5 -6.41 10.76 -34.24
CA VAL A 5 -7.17 11.36 -33.14
C VAL A 5 -6.21 11.93 -32.11
N ASN A 6 -5.18 11.17 -31.70
CA ASN A 6 -4.15 11.67 -30.79
C ASN A 6 -3.44 12.92 -31.35
N HIS A 7 -3.11 12.93 -32.63
CA HIS A 7 -2.51 14.10 -33.28
C HIS A 7 -3.44 15.33 -33.20
N LEU A 8 -4.73 15.19 -33.52
CA LEU A 8 -5.71 16.28 -33.41
C LEU A 8 -5.89 16.77 -31.97
N LEU A 9 -5.89 15.88 -30.98
CA LEU A 9 -5.91 16.27 -29.56
C LEU A 9 -4.66 17.06 -29.19
N LEU A 10 -3.49 16.65 -29.70
CA LEU A 10 -2.24 17.41 -29.53
C LEU A 10 -2.29 18.77 -30.22
N GLN A 11 -3.10 18.95 -31.27
CA GLN A 11 -3.40 20.26 -31.89
C GLN A 11 -4.34 21.15 -31.05
N GLY A 12 -4.75 20.70 -29.86
CA GLY A 12 -5.61 21.48 -28.96
C GLY A 12 -7.10 21.39 -29.28
N TYR A 13 -7.52 20.50 -30.18
CA TYR A 13 -8.94 20.22 -30.38
C TYR A 13 -9.51 19.45 -29.18
N ASP A 14 -10.66 19.93 -28.67
CA ASP A 14 -11.36 19.27 -27.57
C ASP A 14 -11.87 17.87 -28.00
N PRO A 15 -11.71 16.82 -27.16
CA PRO A 15 -12.18 15.47 -27.48
C PRO A 15 -13.66 15.38 -27.89
N THR A 16 -14.53 16.23 -27.34
CA THR A 16 -15.98 16.24 -27.64
C THR A 16 -16.29 16.75 -29.04
N ARG A 17 -15.36 17.49 -29.65
CA ARG A 17 -15.47 18.03 -31.01
C ARG A 17 -15.02 17.04 -32.09
N ILE A 18 -14.45 15.90 -31.69
CA ILE A 18 -13.96 14.86 -32.59
C ILE A 18 -14.86 13.63 -32.46
N THR A 19 -15.38 13.15 -33.59
CA THR A 19 -16.14 11.89 -33.63
C THR A 19 -15.54 10.92 -34.64
N VAL A 20 -15.33 9.67 -34.21
CA VAL A 20 -14.93 8.56 -35.08
C VAL A 20 -16.18 7.78 -35.50
N LEU A 21 -16.46 7.78 -36.80
CA LEU A 21 -17.55 7.02 -37.39
C LEU A 21 -17.03 5.75 -38.06
N SER A 22 -17.71 4.64 -37.81
CA SER A 22 -17.45 3.37 -38.48
C SER A 22 -18.64 2.93 -39.30
N ALA A 23 -18.40 2.44 -40.52
CA ALA A 23 -19.43 1.81 -41.33
C ALA A 23 -19.94 0.46 -40.75
N TYR A 24 -19.15 -0.19 -39.88
CA TYR A 24 -19.46 -1.52 -39.34
C TYR A 24 -19.30 -1.58 -37.82
N LYS A 25 -20.22 -2.32 -37.16
CA LYS A 25 -20.22 -2.54 -35.70
C LYS A 25 -18.96 -3.25 -35.21
N GLY A 26 -18.42 -4.21 -35.97
CA GLY A 26 -17.19 -4.92 -35.58
C GLY A 26 -15.99 -3.99 -35.43
N GLN A 27 -15.86 -3.00 -36.32
CA GLN A 27 -14.81 -2.00 -36.24
C GLN A 27 -15.06 -0.99 -35.11
N GLN A 28 -16.33 -0.64 -34.81
CA GLN A 28 -16.66 0.14 -33.62
C GLN A 28 -16.23 -0.59 -32.34
N TYR A 29 -16.51 -1.90 -32.23
CA TYR A 29 -16.08 -2.71 -31.10
C TYR A 29 -14.54 -2.74 -30.96
N TYR A 30 -13.83 -2.86 -32.08
CA TYR A 30 -12.37 -2.77 -32.08
C TYR A 30 -11.87 -1.41 -31.59
N PHE A 31 -12.51 -0.31 -32.02
CA PHE A 31 -12.21 1.03 -31.52
C PHE A 31 -12.54 1.19 -30.04
N SER A 32 -13.63 0.62 -29.53
CA SER A 32 -13.94 0.59 -28.10
C SER A 32 -12.85 -0.14 -27.30
N LYS A 33 -12.34 -1.27 -27.80
CA LYS A 33 -11.21 -1.97 -27.17
C LYS A 33 -9.93 -1.13 -27.18
N LEU A 34 -9.65 -0.42 -28.27
CA LEU A 34 -8.52 0.51 -28.35
C LEU A 34 -8.69 1.71 -27.41
N LYS A 35 -9.92 2.14 -27.17
CA LYS A 35 -10.27 3.21 -26.23
C LYS A 35 -9.98 2.82 -24.78
N ASP A 36 -10.18 1.56 -24.42
CA ASP A 36 -9.81 1.03 -23.10
C ASP A 36 -8.28 0.98 -22.90
N GLN A 37 -7.52 0.77 -23.99
CA GLN A 37 -6.05 0.68 -23.98
C GLN A 37 -5.34 2.03 -24.06
N ASN A 38 -6.02 3.09 -24.50
CA ASN A 38 -5.42 4.40 -24.76
C ASN A 38 -6.19 5.51 -24.04
N GLN A 39 -5.58 6.09 -23.00
CA GLN A 39 -6.22 7.09 -22.14
C GLN A 39 -6.71 8.34 -22.90
N HIS A 40 -5.96 8.78 -23.91
CA HIS A 40 -6.31 9.96 -24.72
C HIS A 40 -7.55 9.76 -25.62
N LEU A 41 -8.00 8.52 -25.84
CA LEU A 41 -9.19 8.23 -26.65
C LEU A 41 -10.48 8.12 -25.83
N LYS A 42 -10.40 8.16 -24.48
CA LYS A 42 -11.53 7.91 -23.56
C LYS A 42 -12.67 8.92 -23.72
N ASP A 43 -12.36 10.16 -24.05
CA ASP A 43 -13.38 11.22 -24.14
C ASP A 43 -13.85 11.45 -25.59
N VAL A 44 -13.24 10.75 -26.56
CA VAL A 44 -13.61 10.84 -27.98
C VAL A 44 -14.80 9.93 -28.27
N ARG A 45 -15.80 10.46 -28.98
CA ARG A 45 -16.99 9.70 -29.35
C ARG A 45 -16.69 8.74 -30.50
N MET A 46 -17.07 7.48 -30.35
CA MET A 46 -16.86 6.43 -31.36
C MET A 46 -18.14 5.65 -31.57
N THR A 47 -18.73 5.73 -32.76
CA THR A 47 -20.03 5.12 -33.05
C THR A 47 -20.15 4.64 -34.50
N VAL A 48 -21.19 3.87 -34.79
CA VAL A 48 -21.56 3.51 -36.17
C VAL A 48 -22.39 4.60 -36.83
N VAL A 49 -22.29 4.70 -38.15
CA VAL A 49 -23.02 5.70 -38.96
C VAL A 49 -24.52 5.70 -38.67
N ASP A 50 -25.14 4.52 -38.57
CA ASP A 50 -26.59 4.39 -38.31
C ASP A 50 -27.02 5.01 -36.98
N ASN A 51 -26.13 5.01 -35.97
CA ASN A 51 -26.39 5.54 -34.63
C ASN A 51 -26.02 7.03 -34.49
N PHE A 52 -25.64 7.69 -35.59
CA PHE A 52 -25.22 9.08 -35.61
C PHE A 52 -26.08 9.93 -36.56
N GLN A 53 -27.25 9.42 -36.91
CA GLN A 53 -28.19 10.10 -37.79
C GLN A 53 -28.84 11.29 -37.07
N GLY A 54 -28.82 12.47 -37.70
CA GLY A 54 -29.38 13.69 -37.12
C GLY A 54 -28.42 14.46 -36.22
N GLU A 55 -27.23 13.94 -35.99
CA GLU A 55 -26.17 14.58 -35.21
C GLU A 55 -25.06 15.12 -36.11
N GLU A 56 -24.24 16.04 -35.58
CA GLU A 56 -23.08 16.63 -36.26
C GLU A 56 -21.89 16.76 -35.30
N SER A 57 -20.68 16.83 -35.85
CA SER A 57 -19.45 17.06 -35.08
C SER A 57 -18.49 17.94 -35.89
N ASP A 58 -17.61 18.66 -35.21
CA ASP A 58 -16.66 19.56 -35.85
C ASP A 58 -15.71 18.79 -36.77
N ILE A 59 -15.15 17.68 -36.27
CA ILE A 59 -14.25 16.82 -37.03
C ILE A 59 -14.77 15.37 -37.03
N ILE A 60 -14.93 14.80 -38.22
CA ILE A 60 -15.32 13.40 -38.42
C ILE A 60 -14.15 12.61 -39.01
N LEU A 61 -13.80 11.49 -38.35
CA LEU A 61 -12.94 10.46 -38.91
C LEU A 61 -13.79 9.25 -39.30
N LEU A 62 -13.94 9.01 -40.60
CA LEU A 62 -14.80 7.95 -41.15
C LEU A 62 -13.97 6.72 -41.56
N SER A 63 -14.28 5.57 -40.97
CA SER A 63 -13.68 4.27 -41.27
C SER A 63 -14.59 3.44 -42.17
N LEU A 64 -14.15 3.18 -43.40
CA LEU A 64 -14.92 2.41 -44.40
C LEU A 64 -14.70 0.90 -44.29
N VAL A 65 -13.60 0.46 -43.67
CA VAL A 65 -13.28 -0.94 -43.28
C VAL A 65 -13.06 -1.92 -44.45
N ARG A 66 -13.92 -1.92 -45.48
CA ARG A 66 -13.90 -2.94 -46.53
C ARG A 66 -12.63 -2.88 -47.36
N SER A 67 -11.94 -4.02 -47.39
CA SER A 67 -10.79 -4.31 -48.24
C SER A 67 -10.70 -5.83 -48.36
N ASN A 68 -11.30 -6.40 -49.41
CA ASN A 68 -11.34 -7.83 -49.68
C ASN A 68 -11.04 -8.12 -51.16
N PRO A 69 -10.61 -9.34 -51.50
CA PRO A 69 -10.32 -9.72 -52.89
C PRO A 69 -11.57 -9.86 -53.76
N ASP A 70 -12.75 -10.04 -53.16
CA ASP A 70 -14.03 -10.25 -53.87
C ASP A 70 -14.76 -8.94 -54.22
N ASP A 71 -14.11 -7.78 -54.02
CA ASP A 71 -14.65 -6.43 -54.24
C ASP A 71 -16.06 -6.18 -53.65
N ASN A 72 -16.39 -6.90 -52.58
CA ASN A 72 -17.71 -6.83 -51.97
C ASN A 72 -17.75 -5.73 -50.91
N VAL A 73 -18.48 -4.66 -51.20
CA VAL A 73 -18.59 -3.47 -50.33
C VAL A 73 -19.76 -3.51 -49.35
N GLY A 74 -20.64 -4.53 -49.42
CA GLY A 74 -21.72 -4.78 -48.46
C GLY A 74 -22.56 -3.55 -48.07
N PHE A 75 -22.58 -3.21 -46.78
CA PHE A 75 -23.25 -2.03 -46.18
C PHE A 75 -23.02 -0.71 -46.93
N LEU A 76 -21.85 -0.53 -47.56
CA LEU A 76 -21.49 0.68 -48.29
C LEU A 76 -22.09 0.78 -49.71
N LYS A 77 -22.90 -0.21 -50.14
CA LYS A 77 -23.68 -0.15 -51.39
C LYS A 77 -24.85 0.83 -51.31
N THR A 78 -25.40 1.07 -50.12
CA THR A 78 -26.61 1.86 -49.93
C THR A 78 -26.31 3.37 -49.94
N GLU A 79 -26.70 4.07 -51.00
CA GLU A 79 -26.39 5.50 -51.19
C GLU A 79 -26.85 6.40 -50.03
N ASN A 80 -28.06 6.20 -49.51
CA ASN A 80 -28.60 7.00 -48.40
C ASN A 80 -27.68 6.97 -47.16
N ARG A 81 -27.04 5.84 -46.87
CA ARG A 81 -26.14 5.70 -45.71
C ARG A 81 -24.80 6.36 -45.96
N VAL A 82 -24.32 6.34 -47.21
CA VAL A 82 -23.12 7.08 -47.62
C VAL A 82 -23.37 8.58 -47.51
N CYS A 83 -24.52 9.07 -47.98
CA CYS A 83 -24.91 10.47 -47.82
C CYS A 83 -24.97 10.90 -46.35
N VAL A 84 -25.51 10.07 -45.47
CA VAL A 84 -25.48 10.34 -44.01
C VAL A 84 -24.03 10.44 -43.53
N ALA A 85 -23.17 9.46 -43.83
CA ALA A 85 -21.77 9.46 -43.35
C ALA A 85 -20.95 10.67 -43.80
N LEU A 86 -21.17 11.16 -45.03
CA LEU A 86 -20.43 12.29 -45.60
C LEU A 86 -20.91 13.66 -45.11
N SER A 87 -22.12 13.76 -44.56
CA SER A 87 -22.76 15.03 -44.17
C SER A 87 -22.65 15.38 -42.68
N ARG A 88 -21.82 14.67 -41.90
CA ARG A 88 -21.75 14.82 -40.43
C ARG A 88 -20.71 15.81 -39.92
N ALA A 89 -19.76 16.22 -40.77
CA ALA A 89 -18.62 17.06 -40.38
C ALA A 89 -18.91 18.54 -40.64
N ARG A 90 -18.60 19.40 -39.67
CA ARG A 90 -18.72 20.87 -39.82
C ARG A 90 -17.45 21.52 -40.36
N HIS A 91 -16.28 21.08 -39.87
CA HIS A 91 -14.97 21.68 -40.19
C HIS A 91 -14.05 20.73 -40.97
N GLY A 92 -14.03 19.43 -40.65
CA GLY A 92 -13.10 18.49 -41.28
C GLY A 92 -13.64 17.08 -41.38
N LEU A 93 -13.58 16.50 -42.59
CA LEU A 93 -13.92 15.10 -42.85
C LEU A 93 -12.69 14.34 -43.34
N PHE A 94 -12.28 13.31 -42.59
CA PHE A 94 -11.16 12.44 -42.94
C PHE A 94 -11.65 11.02 -43.16
N MET A 95 -11.51 10.51 -44.39
CA MET A 95 -11.94 9.16 -44.75
C MET A 95 -10.76 8.20 -44.86
N ILE A 96 -10.87 7.03 -44.23
CA ILE A 96 -9.90 5.94 -44.34
C ILE A 96 -10.59 4.69 -44.87
N GLY A 97 -10.18 4.24 -46.05
CA GLY A 97 -10.73 3.08 -46.73
C GLY A 97 -9.98 2.72 -48.01
N ASN A 98 -10.35 1.59 -48.62
CA ASN A 98 -9.78 1.15 -49.89
C ASN A 98 -10.69 1.59 -51.04
N MET A 99 -10.30 2.65 -51.75
CA MET A 99 -11.13 3.23 -52.83
C MET A 99 -11.30 2.28 -54.01
N ALA A 100 -10.28 1.50 -54.38
CA ALA A 100 -10.34 0.57 -55.51
C ALA A 100 -11.44 -0.49 -55.32
N ASN A 101 -11.54 -1.03 -54.10
CA ASN A 101 -12.60 -1.96 -53.70
C ASN A 101 -13.99 -1.30 -53.73
N LEU A 102 -14.08 -0.01 -53.36
CA LEU A 102 -15.35 0.72 -53.28
C LEU A 102 -15.94 1.03 -54.66
N THR A 103 -15.08 1.28 -55.65
CA THR A 103 -15.48 1.63 -57.03
C THR A 103 -15.70 0.42 -57.94
N ALA A 104 -15.19 -0.75 -57.57
CA ALA A 104 -15.38 -2.01 -58.29
C ALA A 104 -16.84 -2.51 -58.25
N ALA A 105 -17.62 -2.11 -57.24
CA ALA A 105 -19.05 -2.43 -57.16
C ALA A 105 -19.88 -1.52 -58.09
N GLU A 106 -20.50 -2.12 -59.12
CA GLU A 106 -21.40 -1.43 -60.05
C GLU A 106 -22.64 -0.84 -59.35
N GLY A 107 -23.08 0.34 -59.79
CA GLY A 107 -24.30 1.01 -59.28
C GLY A 107 -24.15 1.76 -57.95
N THR A 108 -22.92 2.03 -57.48
CA THR A 108 -22.68 2.74 -56.22
C THR A 108 -22.24 4.19 -56.42
N VAL A 109 -22.56 5.06 -55.45
CA VAL A 109 -22.17 6.50 -55.45
C VAL A 109 -20.66 6.74 -55.35
N TRP A 110 -19.87 5.72 -54.95
CA TRP A 110 -18.44 5.86 -54.67
C TRP A 110 -17.59 6.30 -55.87
N ARG A 111 -18.00 5.98 -57.10
CA ARG A 111 -17.32 6.47 -58.31
C ARG A 111 -17.37 7.99 -58.42
N LYS A 112 -18.55 8.58 -58.14
CA LYS A 112 -18.73 10.04 -58.12
C LYS A 112 -17.93 10.69 -56.99
N VAL A 113 -17.89 10.02 -55.83
CA VAL A 113 -17.09 10.49 -54.67
C VAL A 113 -15.59 10.46 -55.00
N GLU A 114 -15.09 9.41 -55.65
CA GLU A 114 -13.70 9.32 -56.08
C GLU A 114 -13.33 10.43 -57.07
N GLU A 115 -14.15 10.64 -58.11
CA GLU A 115 -13.94 11.69 -59.11
C GLU A 115 -13.84 13.07 -58.45
N GLU A 116 -14.72 13.38 -57.50
CA GLU A 116 -14.71 14.63 -56.76
C GLU A 116 -13.45 14.79 -55.88
N LEU A 117 -13.08 13.75 -55.12
CA LEU A 117 -11.87 13.79 -54.30
C LEU A 117 -10.60 13.94 -55.13
N ARG A 118 -10.54 13.30 -56.32
CA ARG A 118 -9.43 13.44 -57.26
C ARG A 118 -9.35 14.87 -57.82
N ARG A 119 -10.50 15.46 -58.16
CA ARG A 119 -10.57 16.86 -58.62
C ARG A 119 -10.05 17.84 -57.57
N GLN A 120 -10.33 17.59 -56.29
CA GLN A 120 -9.87 18.43 -55.18
C GLN A 120 -8.42 18.13 -54.73
N GLY A 121 -7.77 17.09 -55.28
CA GLY A 121 -6.47 16.63 -54.77
C GLY A 121 -6.53 16.09 -53.34
N ALA A 122 -7.71 15.68 -52.87
CA ALA A 122 -8.00 15.27 -51.49
C ALA A 122 -7.98 13.73 -51.30
N ILE A 123 -7.41 13.00 -52.25
CA ILE A 123 -7.25 11.54 -52.20
C ILE A 123 -5.81 11.14 -52.50
N GLY A 124 -5.27 10.23 -51.69
CA GLY A 124 -3.90 9.73 -51.86
C GLY A 124 -3.57 8.63 -50.86
N PRO A 125 -2.39 8.00 -51.01
CA PRO A 125 -1.93 6.94 -50.12
C PRO A 125 -1.45 7.42 -48.74
N ALA A 126 -1.27 8.73 -48.56
CA ALA A 126 -0.81 9.35 -47.32
C ALA A 126 -1.49 10.70 -47.10
N LEU A 127 -1.64 11.12 -45.84
CA LEU A 127 -2.11 12.44 -45.47
C LEU A 127 -0.90 13.37 -45.17
N PRO A 128 -0.78 14.54 -45.81
CA PRO A 128 0.25 15.51 -45.45
C PRO A 128 -0.11 16.25 -44.15
N LEU A 129 0.74 16.16 -43.13
CA LEU A 129 0.66 16.97 -41.91
C LEU A 129 1.65 18.12 -42.02
N ARG A 130 1.19 19.37 -41.91
CA ARG A 130 2.04 20.55 -41.92
C ARG A 130 2.27 21.05 -40.50
N CYS A 131 3.53 21.27 -40.13
CA CYS A 131 3.88 21.98 -38.91
C CYS A 131 3.86 23.48 -39.18
N ASP A 132 2.97 24.24 -38.52
CA ASP A 132 2.86 25.68 -38.75
C ASP A 132 4.07 26.47 -38.24
N HIS A 133 4.73 25.99 -37.18
CA HIS A 133 5.91 26.66 -36.59
C HIS A 133 7.16 26.59 -37.49
N HIS A 134 7.41 25.44 -38.12
CA HIS A 134 8.63 25.21 -38.92
C HIS A 134 8.38 25.03 -40.42
N GLY A 135 7.12 24.99 -40.87
CA GLY A 135 6.74 24.75 -42.27
C GLY A 135 7.03 23.34 -42.80
N VAL A 136 7.47 22.41 -41.94
CA VAL A 136 7.82 21.03 -42.33
C VAL A 136 6.54 20.24 -42.63
N ILE A 137 6.52 19.55 -43.77
CA ILE A 137 5.41 18.68 -44.19
C ILE A 137 5.82 17.22 -44.00
N ASN A 138 5.06 16.49 -43.18
CA ASN A 138 5.23 15.08 -42.90
C ASN A 138 4.06 14.28 -43.49
N ASN A 139 4.34 13.40 -44.44
CA ASN A 139 3.31 12.52 -45.00
C ASN A 139 3.11 11.31 -44.10
N VAL A 140 1.88 11.10 -43.62
CA VAL A 140 1.51 9.97 -42.75
C VAL A 140 0.66 8.96 -43.49
N SER A 141 1.15 7.72 -43.57
CA SER A 141 0.48 6.57 -44.19
C SER A 141 0.24 5.43 -43.21
N LYS A 142 1.12 5.29 -42.20
CA LYS A 142 1.10 4.26 -41.15
C LYS A 142 1.12 4.90 -39.76
N ALA A 143 0.76 4.12 -38.75
CA ALA A 143 0.77 4.56 -37.35
C ALA A 143 2.15 5.04 -36.88
N GLN A 144 3.22 4.38 -37.34
CA GLN A 144 4.60 4.73 -36.99
C GLN A 144 5.02 6.11 -37.51
N ASP A 145 4.43 6.57 -38.61
CA ASP A 145 4.78 7.85 -39.24
C ASP A 145 4.42 9.05 -38.34
N PHE A 146 3.46 8.88 -37.43
CA PHE A 146 3.13 9.88 -36.41
C PHE A 146 4.24 10.08 -35.37
N SER A 147 5.24 9.20 -35.30
CA SER A 147 6.45 9.40 -34.48
C SER A 147 7.27 10.61 -34.96
N ASN A 148 7.10 11.02 -36.23
CA ASN A 148 7.69 12.24 -36.77
C ASN A 148 6.94 13.51 -36.34
N SER A 149 5.84 13.34 -35.59
CA SER A 149 5.04 14.42 -35.01
C SER A 149 4.65 14.16 -33.55
N PRO A 150 5.62 13.92 -32.64
CA PRO A 150 5.36 13.32 -31.32
C PRO A 150 4.56 14.22 -30.36
N GLN A 151 4.66 15.55 -30.49
CA GLN A 151 3.94 16.52 -29.67
C GLN A 151 3.01 17.42 -30.51
N GLY A 152 2.53 16.91 -31.65
CA GLY A 152 1.72 17.67 -32.61
C GLY A 152 2.52 18.61 -33.54
N GLY A 153 3.77 18.94 -33.20
CA GLY A 153 4.71 19.64 -34.09
C GLY A 153 5.71 18.71 -34.79
N CYS A 154 6.69 19.24 -35.53
CA CYS A 154 7.73 18.44 -36.20
C CYS A 154 8.91 18.04 -35.26
N LEU A 155 9.91 17.32 -35.77
CA LEU A 155 11.08 16.88 -35.00
C LEU A 155 12.14 17.97 -34.72
N GLN A 156 11.98 19.19 -35.25
CA GLN A 156 12.92 20.27 -34.97
C GLN A 156 12.74 20.84 -33.55
N LEU A 157 13.82 21.34 -32.97
CA LEU A 157 13.79 22.02 -31.67
C LEU A 157 12.99 23.32 -31.78
N CYS A 158 12.16 23.60 -30.77
CA CYS A 158 11.27 24.75 -30.76
C CYS A 158 12.03 26.08 -30.84
N LYS A 159 13.12 26.25 -30.07
CA LYS A 159 13.99 27.43 -30.02
C LYS A 159 13.31 28.77 -29.72
N THR A 160 12.02 28.79 -29.41
CA THR A 160 11.30 29.99 -28.96
C THR A 160 11.89 30.49 -27.64
N LEU A 161 12.01 31.80 -27.50
CA LEU A 161 12.53 32.45 -26.29
C LEU A 161 11.50 32.34 -25.15
N MET A 162 11.89 31.71 -24.05
CA MET A 162 11.03 31.57 -22.87
C MET A 162 11.02 32.86 -22.03
N PRO A 163 10.03 33.06 -21.13
CA PRO A 163 9.97 34.22 -20.23
C PRO A 163 11.21 34.42 -19.34
N CYS A 164 11.97 33.36 -19.10
CA CYS A 164 13.23 33.41 -18.36
C CYS A 164 14.45 33.88 -19.18
N GLY A 165 14.28 34.15 -20.47
CA GLY A 165 15.35 34.57 -21.39
C GLY A 165 16.11 33.43 -22.08
N HIS A 166 15.87 32.17 -21.71
CA HIS A 166 16.50 31.00 -22.35
C HIS A 166 15.69 30.48 -23.56
N ASP A 167 16.38 29.87 -24.53
CA ASP A 167 15.76 29.16 -25.65
C ASP A 167 15.09 27.85 -25.21
N CYS A 168 13.90 27.55 -25.75
CA CYS A 168 13.26 26.28 -25.53
C CYS A 168 13.99 25.13 -26.23
N LYS A 169 14.49 24.18 -25.45
CA LYS A 169 15.19 22.97 -25.92
C LYS A 169 14.28 21.75 -26.13
N GLN A 170 12.96 21.91 -26.08
CA GLN A 170 12.03 20.84 -26.41
C GLN A 170 11.89 20.68 -27.93
N VAL A 171 11.53 19.48 -28.38
CA VAL A 171 11.06 19.25 -29.76
C VAL A 171 9.78 20.06 -30.01
N CYS A 172 9.52 20.43 -31.26
CA CYS A 172 8.41 21.29 -31.63
C CYS A 172 7.10 20.76 -31.04
N HIS A 173 6.43 21.64 -30.31
CA HIS A 173 5.16 21.39 -29.65
C HIS A 173 4.27 22.60 -29.85
N ILE A 174 2.97 22.41 -29.70
CA ILE A 174 1.94 23.38 -30.12
C ILE A 174 0.96 23.73 -29.00
N LEU A 175 0.98 22.98 -27.89
CA LEU A 175 0.08 23.20 -26.75
C LEU A 175 0.48 24.44 -25.92
N ASP A 176 1.75 24.86 -25.96
CA ASP A 176 2.24 26.06 -25.26
C ASP A 176 3.19 26.87 -26.15
N MET A 177 2.71 27.34 -27.30
CA MET A 177 3.50 28.11 -28.26
C MET A 177 4.16 29.36 -27.64
N GLU A 178 3.49 29.98 -26.66
CA GLU A 178 3.99 31.16 -25.95
C GLU A 178 4.88 30.83 -24.73
N HIS A 179 5.09 29.54 -24.44
CA HIS A 179 5.95 29.07 -23.34
C HIS A 179 5.64 29.71 -21.99
N ARG A 180 4.35 29.98 -21.71
CA ARG A 180 3.91 30.57 -20.43
C ARG A 180 4.02 29.56 -19.29
N ASN A 181 3.86 28.28 -19.61
CA ASN A 181 3.85 27.17 -18.64
C ASN A 181 5.07 26.24 -18.80
N ALA A 182 5.84 26.39 -19.87
CA ALA A 182 7.05 25.62 -20.13
C ALA A 182 8.14 25.85 -19.08
N LYS A 183 8.69 24.76 -18.52
CA LYS A 183 9.72 24.79 -17.49
C LYS A 183 11.12 24.83 -18.09
N CYS A 184 11.86 25.89 -17.81
CA CYS A 184 13.27 26.01 -18.23
C CYS A 184 14.20 25.07 -17.45
N LEU A 185 14.95 24.23 -18.18
CA LEU A 185 15.86 23.24 -17.59
C LEU A 185 17.31 23.74 -17.43
N GLU A 186 17.61 24.95 -17.86
CA GLU A 186 18.94 25.57 -17.78
C GLU A 186 19.33 25.95 -16.34
N LYS A 187 20.62 26.22 -16.14
CA LYS A 187 21.13 26.72 -14.86
C LYS A 187 20.52 28.09 -14.56
N CYS A 188 20.23 28.35 -13.28
CA CYS A 188 19.71 29.64 -12.88
C CYS A 188 20.85 30.67 -12.81
N GLU A 189 20.84 31.66 -13.70
CA GLU A 189 21.79 32.78 -13.66
C GLU A 189 21.35 33.91 -12.69
N ARG A 190 20.18 33.77 -12.05
CA ARG A 190 19.68 34.75 -11.08
C ARG A 190 20.44 34.63 -9.75
N PRO A 191 20.79 35.76 -9.10
CA PRO A 191 21.43 35.72 -7.79
C PRO A 191 20.44 35.24 -6.71
N ALA A 192 20.90 34.37 -5.80
CA ALA A 192 20.09 33.83 -4.70
C ALA A 192 19.82 34.84 -3.57
N CYS A 193 20.53 35.97 -3.55
CA CYS A 193 20.36 37.04 -2.57
C CYS A 193 20.87 38.39 -3.10
N PRO A 194 20.55 39.53 -2.45
CA PRO A 194 21.05 40.85 -2.82
C PRO A 194 22.59 40.98 -2.87
N GLN A 195 23.31 40.13 -2.14
CA GLN A 195 24.78 40.05 -2.14
C GLN A 195 25.36 39.28 -3.36
N GLN A 196 24.54 39.01 -4.39
CA GLN A 196 24.93 38.41 -5.67
C GLN A 196 25.54 36.99 -5.61
N HIS A 197 25.23 36.21 -4.57
CA HIS A 197 25.67 34.81 -4.54
C HIS A 197 24.96 33.95 -5.60
N PRO A 198 25.69 33.04 -6.29
CA PRO A 198 25.15 32.23 -7.37
C PRO A 198 24.09 31.23 -6.86
N CYS A 199 23.00 31.07 -7.64
CA CYS A 199 21.96 30.11 -7.33
C CYS A 199 22.42 28.67 -7.67
N PRO A 200 22.26 27.69 -6.75
CA PRO A 200 22.66 26.30 -7.01
C PRO A 200 21.63 25.51 -7.84
N GLU A 201 20.46 26.08 -8.09
CA GLU A 201 19.30 25.39 -8.65
C GLU A 201 19.04 25.72 -10.14
N ARG A 202 18.08 25.00 -10.77
CA ARG A 202 17.66 25.22 -12.16
C ARG A 202 16.79 26.48 -12.30
N CYS A 203 16.71 27.04 -13.50
CA CYS A 203 15.96 28.27 -13.76
C CYS A 203 14.45 28.11 -13.46
N SER A 204 13.86 26.95 -13.71
CA SER A 204 12.44 26.68 -13.43
C SER A 204 12.08 26.57 -11.94
N THR A 205 13.06 26.45 -11.04
CA THR A 205 12.79 26.37 -9.59
C THR A 205 12.94 27.74 -8.94
N PRO A 206 12.08 28.08 -7.95
CA PRO A 206 12.28 29.27 -7.14
C PRO A 206 13.67 29.22 -6.49
N CYS A 207 14.41 30.33 -6.54
CA CYS A 207 15.75 30.38 -5.97
C CYS A 207 15.66 30.17 -4.45
N PRO A 208 16.36 29.16 -3.89
CA PRO A 208 16.36 28.93 -2.45
C PRO A 208 17.09 30.08 -1.72
N PRO A 209 16.77 30.31 -0.44
CA PRO A 209 17.43 31.35 0.35
C PRO A 209 18.93 31.08 0.47
N CYS A 210 19.73 32.14 0.42
CA CYS A 210 21.19 32.03 0.41
C CYS A 210 21.74 31.47 1.75
N LEU A 211 22.51 30.38 1.64
CA LEU A 211 23.13 29.66 2.76
C LEU A 211 24.62 30.01 2.98
N VAL A 212 25.15 30.99 2.25
CA VAL A 212 26.56 31.41 2.41
C VAL A 212 26.74 31.96 3.84
N PRO A 213 27.75 31.49 4.60
CA PRO A 213 27.95 31.92 5.98
C PRO A 213 28.44 33.39 6.05
N LYS A 214 27.85 34.17 6.96
CA LYS A 214 28.27 35.53 7.34
C LYS A 214 28.46 35.65 8.86
N GLN A 215 29.36 36.51 9.33
CA GLN A 215 29.50 36.84 10.75
C GLN A 215 28.79 38.16 11.06
N GLU A 216 27.99 38.19 12.13
CA GLU A 216 27.24 39.36 12.58
C GLU A 216 27.21 39.46 14.12
N GLN A 217 27.03 40.68 14.64
CA GLN A 217 26.80 40.90 16.08
C GLN A 217 25.29 40.93 16.39
N LEU A 218 24.87 40.14 17.38
CA LEU A 218 23.48 40.04 17.83
C LEU A 218 23.14 41.14 18.85
N ALA A 219 21.85 41.45 19.02
CA ALA A 219 21.38 42.45 19.98
C ALA A 219 21.76 42.14 21.44
N CYS A 220 22.04 40.87 21.78
CA CYS A 220 22.55 40.48 23.09
C CYS A 220 24.06 40.72 23.28
N GLY A 221 24.75 41.34 22.30
CA GLY A 221 26.18 41.66 22.33
C GLY A 221 27.11 40.52 21.88
N HIS A 222 26.57 39.33 21.58
CA HIS A 222 27.35 38.17 21.14
C HIS A 222 27.51 38.12 19.62
N SER A 223 28.66 37.62 19.14
CA SER A 223 28.90 37.39 17.70
C SER A 223 28.47 35.99 17.29
N ALA A 224 27.77 35.86 16.17
CA ALA A 224 27.33 34.57 15.63
C ALA A 224 27.61 34.45 14.12
N THR A 225 28.03 33.26 13.71
CA THR A 225 28.10 32.89 12.29
C THR A 225 26.74 32.35 11.87
N MET A 226 26.10 33.00 10.90
CA MET A 226 24.75 32.71 10.44
C MET A 226 24.68 32.64 8.91
N ALA A 227 23.62 32.04 8.36
CA ALA A 227 23.42 32.03 6.92
C ALA A 227 23.05 33.43 6.41
N CYS A 228 23.43 33.76 5.16
CA CYS A 228 23.22 35.10 4.60
C CYS A 228 21.76 35.58 4.67
N HIS A 229 20.79 34.66 4.50
CA HIS A 229 19.36 34.97 4.57
C HIS A 229 18.82 35.18 6.00
N GLU A 230 19.57 34.80 7.03
CA GLU A 230 19.15 34.97 8.42
C GLU A 230 19.33 36.44 8.86
N ILE A 231 18.32 36.96 9.57
CA ILE A 231 18.30 38.34 10.06
C ILE A 231 18.87 38.34 11.49
N PRO A 232 19.91 39.15 11.79
CA PRO A 232 20.53 39.21 13.12
C PRO A 232 19.54 39.44 14.28
N ALA A 233 18.49 40.23 14.06
CA ALA A 233 17.48 40.54 15.08
C ALA A 233 16.60 39.34 15.51
N GLN A 234 16.47 38.30 14.68
CA GLN A 234 15.61 37.13 14.95
C GLN A 234 16.40 35.88 15.36
N TYR A 235 17.72 35.99 15.44
CA TYR A 235 18.60 34.85 15.67
C TYR A 235 18.76 34.52 17.15
N LYS A 236 18.48 33.27 17.53
CA LYS A 236 18.55 32.79 18.91
C LYS A 236 20.00 32.58 19.33
N CYS A 237 20.52 33.47 20.17
CA CYS A 237 21.89 33.41 20.67
C CYS A 237 22.16 32.13 21.47
N LYS A 238 23.13 31.33 21.02
CA LYS A 238 23.53 30.05 21.63
C LYS A 238 24.68 30.16 22.63
N VAL A 239 25.06 31.38 23.04
CA VAL A 239 26.08 31.56 24.08
C VAL A 239 25.52 31.11 25.42
N GLU A 240 26.32 30.33 26.15
CA GLU A 240 25.97 29.76 27.45
C GLU A 240 26.23 30.79 28.56
N ILE A 241 25.23 31.04 29.41
CA ILE A 241 25.33 31.92 30.57
C ILE A 241 25.49 31.03 31.79
N GLU A 242 26.57 31.22 32.55
CA GLU A 242 27.02 30.28 33.57
C GLU A 242 26.12 30.24 34.82
N SER A 243 25.46 31.34 35.19
CA SER A 243 24.50 31.37 36.30
C SER A 243 23.32 32.32 36.05
N CYS A 244 22.10 31.82 36.24
CA CYS A 244 20.84 32.58 36.26
C CYS A 244 19.88 32.01 37.33
N THR A 245 19.17 32.89 38.05
CA THR A 245 18.28 32.53 39.16
C THR A 245 16.84 32.33 38.68
N LEU A 246 16.21 31.24 39.11
CA LEU A 246 14.83 30.90 38.72
C LEU A 246 13.79 31.57 39.62
N PRO A 247 12.83 32.34 39.08
CA PRO A 247 11.85 33.07 39.90
C PRO A 247 10.93 32.17 40.73
N ALA A 248 10.55 31.00 40.20
CA ALA A 248 9.59 30.10 40.85
C ALA A 248 10.14 29.34 42.09
N CYS A 249 11.47 29.23 42.23
CA CYS A 249 12.07 28.47 43.34
C CYS A 249 13.36 29.06 43.92
N GLY A 250 13.86 30.17 43.36
CA GLY A 250 15.05 30.90 43.85
C GLY A 250 16.39 30.23 43.57
N HIS A 251 16.45 29.14 42.80
CA HIS A 251 17.68 28.38 42.56
C HIS A 251 18.43 28.81 41.29
N GLU A 252 19.76 28.65 41.29
CA GLU A 252 20.65 28.99 40.18
C GLU A 252 20.90 27.82 39.21
N ARG A 253 21.06 28.13 37.92
CA ARG A 253 21.55 27.20 36.88
C ARG A 253 22.18 27.93 35.71
N SER A 254 22.90 27.20 34.86
CA SER A 254 23.28 27.69 33.53
C SER A 254 22.10 27.63 32.55
N ALA A 255 22.05 28.61 31.64
CA ALA A 255 21.07 28.66 30.56
C ALA A 255 21.66 29.38 29.33
N LEU A 256 21.13 29.09 28.14
CA LEU A 256 21.53 29.80 26.93
C LEU A 256 20.96 31.23 26.95
N CYS A 257 21.70 32.18 26.37
CA CYS A 257 21.35 33.60 26.37
C CYS A 257 19.92 33.87 25.90
N PHE A 258 19.41 33.16 24.89
CA PHE A 258 18.02 33.33 24.42
C PHE A 258 16.96 32.82 25.43
N GLN A 259 17.33 31.93 26.35
CA GLN A 259 16.42 31.34 27.33
C GLN A 259 16.18 32.25 28.54
N LEU A 260 16.96 33.31 28.71
CA LEU A 260 16.80 34.28 29.79
C LEU A 260 15.44 35.00 29.76
N ALA A 261 14.79 35.09 28.59
CA ALA A 261 13.47 35.69 28.45
C ALA A 261 12.31 34.79 28.95
N GLU A 262 12.53 33.49 29.17
CA GLU A 262 11.51 32.52 29.60
C GLU A 262 11.91 31.75 30.87
N LEU A 263 12.56 32.42 31.82
CA LEU A 263 13.08 31.81 33.05
C LEU A 263 12.02 31.07 33.89
N ASP A 264 10.77 31.53 33.86
CA ASP A 264 9.65 30.98 34.65
C ASP A 264 9.18 29.59 34.21
N LYS A 265 9.52 29.17 32.99
CA LYS A 265 9.06 27.90 32.40
C LYS A 265 10.11 26.80 32.48
N LEU A 266 11.33 27.12 32.88
CA LEU A 266 12.44 26.18 32.87
C LEU A 266 12.37 25.25 34.11
N PRO A 267 12.66 23.94 34.00
CA PRO A 267 12.58 22.99 35.12
C PRO A 267 13.81 23.03 36.04
N CYS A 268 13.63 23.20 37.35
CA CYS A 268 14.78 23.28 38.27
C CYS A 268 15.55 21.95 38.39
N THR A 269 16.88 22.02 38.39
CA THR A 269 17.78 20.87 38.52
C THR A 269 18.31 20.67 39.94
N THR A 270 18.06 21.63 40.84
CA THR A 270 18.46 21.54 42.25
C THR A 270 17.66 20.45 42.98
N PRO A 271 18.28 19.58 43.78
CA PRO A 271 17.58 18.54 44.53
C PRO A 271 16.50 19.11 45.46
N CYS A 272 15.37 18.41 45.59
CA CYS A 272 14.31 18.80 46.52
C CYS A 272 14.75 18.57 47.97
N VAL A 273 14.52 19.55 48.85
CA VAL A 273 14.93 19.52 50.26
C VAL A 273 13.79 19.14 51.23
N LEU A 274 12.59 18.85 50.72
CA LEU A 274 11.40 18.55 51.53
C LEU A 274 11.32 17.07 51.92
N ARG A 275 10.76 16.80 53.10
CA ARG A 275 10.66 15.46 53.72
C ARG A 275 9.24 14.90 53.54
N MET A 276 9.13 13.65 53.07
CA MET A 276 7.86 12.97 52.85
C MET A 276 7.20 12.54 54.18
N PRO A 277 5.87 12.25 54.20
CA PRO A 277 5.14 11.85 55.42
C PRO A 277 5.72 10.61 56.13
N CYS A 278 6.37 9.70 55.40
CA CYS A 278 7.07 8.53 55.96
C CYS A 278 8.43 8.86 56.61
N GLY A 279 8.80 10.14 56.73
CA GLY A 279 10.04 10.61 57.37
C GLY A 279 11.29 10.63 56.47
N HIS A 280 11.20 10.18 55.22
CA HIS A 280 12.33 10.13 54.27
C HIS A 280 12.43 11.39 53.40
N ALA A 281 13.65 11.78 53.02
CA ALA A 281 13.90 12.92 52.15
C ALA A 281 13.50 12.63 50.69
N CYS A 282 12.93 13.63 50.00
CA CYS A 282 12.59 13.51 48.58
C CYS A 282 13.86 13.46 47.72
N LYS A 283 14.00 12.44 46.85
CA LYS A 283 15.15 12.29 45.95
C LYS A 283 14.96 12.90 44.56
N SER A 284 13.82 13.54 44.31
CA SER A 284 13.54 14.23 43.05
C SER A 284 14.17 15.63 43.05
N ASN A 285 14.45 16.19 41.87
CA ASN A 285 14.78 17.61 41.75
C ASN A 285 13.57 18.48 42.11
N CYS A 286 13.81 19.75 42.41
CA CYS A 286 12.81 20.74 42.78
C CYS A 286 11.68 20.78 41.73
N HIS A 287 10.49 20.36 42.14
CA HIS A 287 9.33 20.10 41.29
C HIS A 287 8.10 20.90 41.75
N VAL A 288 8.36 22.09 42.32
CA VAL A 288 7.37 23.04 42.86
C VAL A 288 6.29 23.39 41.83
N LEU A 289 6.62 23.40 40.53
CA LEU A 289 5.65 23.67 39.46
C LEU A 289 4.69 22.51 39.13
N LYS A 290 4.95 21.27 39.59
CA LYS A 290 4.16 20.07 39.24
C LYS A 290 3.47 19.40 40.44
N ASP A 291 4.11 19.35 41.61
CA ASP A 291 3.53 18.79 42.85
C ASP A 291 4.11 19.54 44.06
N PRO A 292 3.53 20.71 44.43
CA PRO A 292 4.06 21.54 45.51
C PRO A 292 4.03 20.83 46.88
N ASN A 293 3.04 19.96 47.11
CA ASN A 293 2.72 19.37 48.41
C ASN A 293 3.15 17.89 48.55
N HIS A 294 3.76 17.29 47.53
CA HIS A 294 4.26 15.90 47.55
C HIS A 294 3.19 14.84 47.84
N GLU A 295 1.98 15.04 47.33
CA GLU A 295 0.86 14.11 47.54
C GLU A 295 0.92 12.91 46.57
N LYS A 296 1.62 13.04 45.44
CA LYS A 296 1.61 12.04 44.36
C LYS A 296 2.85 11.14 44.30
N VAL A 297 3.93 11.49 45.00
CA VAL A 297 5.21 10.76 44.97
C VAL A 297 5.27 9.68 46.06
N LYS A 298 5.54 8.42 45.69
CA LYS A 298 5.64 7.26 46.62
C LYS A 298 7.10 6.95 47.00
N CYS A 299 7.37 6.68 48.28
CA CYS A 299 8.71 6.39 48.78
C CYS A 299 9.22 5.01 48.35
N MET A 300 10.42 4.98 47.75
CA MET A 300 11.11 3.76 47.32
C MET A 300 12.37 3.46 48.15
N GLU A 301 12.60 4.19 49.25
CA GLU A 301 13.74 3.95 50.14
C GLU A 301 13.59 2.62 50.90
N PRO A 302 14.71 1.97 51.28
CA PRO A 302 14.70 0.75 52.08
C PRO A 302 14.06 1.00 53.46
N CYS A 303 13.28 0.05 53.94
CA CYS A 303 12.62 0.13 55.25
C CYS A 303 13.66 0.09 56.39
N GLY A 304 13.66 1.10 57.25
CA GLY A 304 14.59 1.21 58.39
C GLY A 304 14.25 0.36 59.62
N GLN A 305 13.29 -0.58 59.53
CA GLN A 305 12.87 -1.41 60.66
C GLN A 305 13.70 -2.70 60.80
N LYS A 306 13.85 -3.20 62.04
CA LYS A 306 14.62 -4.42 62.36
C LYS A 306 13.94 -5.68 61.80
N ARG A 307 14.73 -6.66 61.36
CA ARG A 307 14.23 -7.99 60.97
C ARG A 307 13.62 -8.69 62.17
N HIS A 308 12.54 -9.43 61.97
CA HIS A 308 11.83 -10.11 63.07
C HIS A 308 12.76 -11.17 63.72
N GLY A 309 12.96 -11.13 65.05
CA GLY A 309 13.69 -12.15 65.84
C GLY A 309 15.22 -12.01 66.01
N CYS A 310 15.83 -10.85 65.78
CA CYS A 310 17.29 -10.65 65.92
C CYS A 310 17.73 -10.24 67.34
N THR A 311 18.81 -10.84 67.88
CA THR A 311 19.39 -10.52 69.21
C THR A 311 20.66 -9.65 69.18
N ALA A 312 21.28 -9.45 68.02
CA ALA A 312 22.40 -8.51 67.87
C ALA A 312 21.86 -7.10 67.58
N ASP A 313 22.28 -6.12 68.38
CA ASP A 313 22.02 -4.70 68.15
C ASP A 313 23.24 -4.09 67.42
N PRO A 314 23.11 -3.35 66.29
CA PRO A 314 21.92 -2.95 65.52
C PRO A 314 21.89 -3.46 64.05
N GLU A 315 22.76 -4.41 63.64
CA GLU A 315 23.15 -4.59 62.23
C GLU A 315 22.21 -5.40 61.31
N HIS A 316 21.05 -5.90 61.77
CA HIS A 316 20.18 -6.77 60.96
C HIS A 316 18.80 -6.15 60.65
N GLN A 317 18.76 -5.29 59.62
CA GLN A 317 17.58 -4.55 59.16
C GLN A 317 16.89 -5.15 57.93
N CYS A 318 15.60 -4.86 57.79
CA CYS A 318 14.76 -5.26 56.66
C CYS A 318 15.31 -4.78 55.32
N ARG A 319 15.20 -5.59 54.25
CA ARG A 319 15.69 -5.24 52.90
C ARG A 319 14.58 -4.91 51.90
N LEU A 320 13.34 -4.84 52.34
CA LEU A 320 12.19 -4.45 51.51
C LEU A 320 11.99 -2.93 51.55
N VAL A 321 11.34 -2.38 50.51
CA VAL A 321 11.12 -0.94 50.40
C VAL A 321 10.04 -0.46 51.37
N CYS A 322 10.12 0.80 51.81
CA CYS A 322 9.35 1.36 52.93
C CYS A 322 7.82 1.25 52.82
N HIS A 323 7.26 1.03 51.62
CA HIS A 323 5.82 0.81 51.42
C HIS A 323 5.40 -0.67 51.49
N GLN A 324 6.30 -1.61 51.84
CA GLN A 324 6.12 -3.07 51.94
C GLN A 324 6.51 -3.61 53.34
N THR A 325 6.01 -4.78 53.75
CA THR A 325 6.20 -5.42 55.10
C THR A 325 7.42 -6.38 55.19
N CYS A 326 8.06 -6.61 56.36
CA CYS A 326 9.47 -7.11 56.54
C CYS A 326 9.74 -8.60 56.97
N GLU A 327 10.96 -9.14 56.73
CA GLU A 327 11.42 -10.58 56.86
C GLU A 327 12.43 -10.95 58.03
N VAL A 328 12.86 -12.24 58.20
CA VAL A 328 13.69 -12.87 59.31
C VAL A 328 15.24 -12.98 59.02
N CYS A 329 16.17 -13.19 59.99
CA CYS A 329 17.65 -13.00 59.82
C CYS A 329 18.61 -14.25 59.90
N THR A 330 19.66 -14.30 59.05
CA THR A 330 20.65 -15.42 58.89
C THR A 330 22.15 -15.00 58.75
N GLU A 331 22.54 -13.77 59.11
CA GLU A 331 23.85 -13.11 58.81
C GLU A 331 25.06 -13.51 59.71
N ARG A 332 26.31 -13.06 59.42
CA ARG A 332 27.60 -13.43 60.08
C ARG A 332 28.40 -12.29 60.82
N VAL A 333 28.67 -12.41 62.15
CA VAL A 333 29.38 -11.51 63.12
C VAL A 333 30.86 -11.85 63.48
N LEU A 334 31.65 -10.85 63.89
CA LEU A 334 33.09 -10.96 64.23
C LEU A 334 33.35 -11.49 65.67
N LYS A 335 34.35 -12.36 65.85
CA LYS A 335 34.95 -12.69 67.16
C LYS A 335 36.48 -12.85 67.05
N THR A 336 37.21 -12.72 68.16
CA THR A 336 38.69 -12.66 68.20
C THR A 336 39.33 -14.06 68.22
N LEU A 337 40.38 -14.27 67.43
CA LEU A 337 41.09 -15.55 67.33
C LEU A 337 42.43 -15.52 68.10
N ALA A 338 42.96 -16.70 68.43
CA ALA A 338 44.15 -16.89 69.28
C ALA A 338 45.47 -16.27 68.77
N CYS A 339 45.58 -15.91 67.48
CA CYS A 339 46.76 -15.20 66.93
C CYS A 339 46.70 -13.66 67.09
N GLY A 340 45.77 -13.16 67.93
CA GLY A 340 45.62 -11.75 68.27
C GLY A 340 44.86 -10.88 67.25
N HIS A 341 44.25 -11.50 66.22
CA HIS A 341 43.53 -10.79 65.15
C HIS A 341 42.03 -11.22 65.08
N VAL A 342 41.15 -10.35 64.57
CA VAL A 342 39.67 -10.47 64.62
C VAL A 342 39.07 -11.00 63.28
N ASN A 343 38.15 -11.99 63.30
CA ASN A 343 37.54 -12.64 62.10
C ASN A 343 36.01 -12.89 62.17
N LYS A 344 35.29 -12.93 61.00
CA LYS A 344 33.80 -12.97 60.83
C LYS A 344 33.20 -14.39 60.73
N VAL A 345 32.22 -14.74 61.58
CA VAL A 345 31.48 -16.03 61.69
C VAL A 345 29.95 -15.85 61.76
N PRO A 346 29.03 -16.76 61.37
CA PRO A 346 27.57 -16.54 61.49
C PRO A 346 27.10 -16.01 62.86
N CYS A 347 26.16 -15.05 62.86
CA CYS A 347 25.51 -14.44 64.04
C CYS A 347 24.86 -15.49 64.95
N ASN A 348 24.57 -16.66 64.38
CA ASN A 348 24.03 -17.83 65.06
C ASN A 348 25.09 -18.95 65.26
N SER A 349 26.41 -18.68 65.37
CA SER A 349 27.49 -19.72 65.44
C SER A 349 28.80 -19.35 66.22
N GLU A 350 29.67 -20.35 66.54
CA GLU A 350 30.91 -20.27 67.39
C GLU A 350 32.28 -20.37 66.61
N VAL A 351 33.45 -20.10 67.24
CA VAL A 351 34.58 -19.32 66.62
C VAL A 351 35.95 -19.98 66.42
N GLU A 352 36.17 -21.23 66.79
CA GLU A 352 37.52 -21.83 66.77
C GLU A 352 38.09 -22.21 65.38
N THR A 353 37.52 -21.73 64.26
CA THR A 353 37.82 -22.25 62.89
C THR A 353 38.49 -21.29 61.89
N PHE A 354 38.95 -20.08 62.23
CA PHE A 354 39.38 -19.07 61.22
C PHE A 354 40.87 -18.61 61.29
N ARG A 355 41.49 -18.20 60.15
CA ARG A 355 42.94 -17.77 59.97
C ARG A 355 43.10 -16.39 59.24
N CYS A 356 44.27 -15.70 59.31
CA CYS A 356 44.52 -14.26 58.98
C CYS A 356 45.00 -13.92 57.53
N GLN A 357 44.71 -12.71 56.98
CA GLN A 357 44.81 -12.34 55.54
C GLN A 357 45.55 -11.00 55.14
N ARG A 358 46.61 -10.50 55.81
CA ARG A 358 47.32 -9.26 55.39
C ARG A 358 48.35 -9.46 54.25
N LYS A 359 48.66 -8.47 53.40
CA LYS A 359 49.53 -8.56 52.18
C LYS A 359 51.05 -8.62 52.45
N CYS A 360 51.79 -9.34 51.58
CA CYS A 360 53.22 -9.66 51.69
C CYS A 360 54.14 -8.54 51.11
N PRO A 361 55.23 -8.13 51.79
CA PRO A 361 56.06 -7.00 51.38
C PRO A 361 57.20 -7.31 50.36
N LYS A 362 57.30 -8.53 49.81
CA LYS A 362 58.42 -8.95 48.95
C LYS A 362 58.28 -8.53 47.47
N THR A 363 59.39 -8.24 46.78
CA THR A 363 59.47 -7.96 45.33
C THR A 363 60.03 -9.17 44.57
N LEU A 364 59.39 -9.58 43.47
CA LEU A 364 59.72 -10.79 42.69
C LEU A 364 60.89 -10.56 41.71
N PRO A 365 61.59 -11.62 41.25
CA PRO A 365 62.80 -11.52 40.42
C PRO A 365 62.62 -10.81 39.06
N CYS A 366 61.39 -10.78 38.53
CA CYS A 366 61.04 -10.05 37.30
C CYS A 366 60.84 -8.53 37.50
N GLY A 367 61.09 -8.00 38.70
CA GLY A 367 60.97 -6.57 39.03
C GLY A 367 59.60 -6.10 39.54
N HIS A 368 58.60 -6.98 39.68
CA HIS A 368 57.23 -6.63 40.13
C HIS A 368 56.96 -6.99 41.62
N LYS A 369 56.08 -6.25 42.31
CA LYS A 369 55.73 -6.47 43.74
C LYS A 369 54.77 -7.66 43.95
N CYS A 370 54.94 -8.44 45.04
CA CYS A 370 54.10 -9.61 45.35
C CYS A 370 52.67 -9.21 45.80
N SER A 371 51.66 -9.94 45.33
CA SER A 371 50.24 -9.68 45.62
C SER A 371 49.62 -10.57 46.71
N LYS A 372 50.35 -11.55 47.24
CA LYS A 372 49.86 -12.57 48.20
C LYS A 372 49.82 -12.08 49.65
N THR A 373 49.16 -12.83 50.54
CA THR A 373 49.08 -12.54 51.97
C THR A 373 50.26 -13.15 52.75
N CYS A 374 50.54 -12.62 53.94
CA CYS A 374 51.70 -12.90 54.78
C CYS A 374 51.83 -14.38 55.19
N SER A 375 50.73 -15.14 55.12
CA SER A 375 50.65 -16.56 55.46
C SER A 375 50.85 -17.51 54.27
N GLU A 376 51.08 -16.98 53.05
CA GLU A 376 51.24 -17.78 51.83
C GLU A 376 52.61 -17.57 51.15
N ALA A 377 53.18 -18.63 50.58
CA ALA A 377 54.43 -18.57 49.82
C ALA A 377 54.25 -17.79 48.49
N CYS A 378 55.27 -17.03 48.09
CA CYS A 378 55.19 -16.15 46.90
C CYS A 378 55.30 -16.94 45.59
N GLU A 379 54.35 -16.74 44.67
CA GLU A 379 54.23 -17.42 43.36
C GLU A 379 54.68 -16.54 42.17
N PRO A 380 54.83 -17.09 40.94
CA PRO A 380 55.31 -16.35 39.77
C PRO A 380 54.44 -15.16 39.38
N CYS A 381 55.05 -14.16 38.73
CA CYS A 381 54.41 -12.88 38.44
C CYS A 381 53.25 -12.96 37.42
N THR A 382 52.10 -12.37 37.77
CA THR A 382 50.87 -12.36 36.95
C THR A 382 50.66 -11.07 36.13
N VAL A 383 51.61 -10.12 36.18
CA VAL A 383 51.52 -8.82 35.45
C VAL A 383 51.46 -9.06 33.94
N GLN A 384 50.53 -8.39 33.25
CA GLN A 384 50.26 -8.59 31.83
C GLN A 384 51.30 -7.89 30.94
N VAL A 385 52.07 -8.65 30.17
CA VAL A 385 53.09 -8.19 29.22
C VAL A 385 52.79 -8.72 27.81
N SER A 386 53.21 -8.00 26.77
CA SER A 386 53.05 -8.43 25.38
C SER A 386 54.22 -9.34 24.97
N LYS A 387 53.94 -10.59 24.57
CA LYS A 387 54.96 -11.53 24.07
C LYS A 387 54.58 -12.05 22.68
N ALA A 388 55.56 -12.34 21.83
CA ALA A 388 55.36 -12.92 20.50
C ALA A 388 55.25 -14.45 20.57
N LEU A 389 54.26 -15.03 19.87
CA LEU A 389 53.99 -16.47 19.87
C LEU A 389 54.89 -17.20 18.84
N PRO A 390 55.66 -18.24 19.25
CA PRO A 390 56.64 -18.90 18.37
C PRO A 390 56.04 -19.56 17.12
N GLY A 391 54.79 -20.03 17.18
CA GLY A 391 54.15 -20.78 16.09
C GLY A 391 53.49 -19.95 14.98
N CYS A 392 53.15 -18.67 15.23
CA CYS A 392 52.49 -17.81 14.24
C CYS A 392 53.07 -16.39 14.13
N GLY A 393 54.04 -16.03 14.99
CA GLY A 393 54.71 -14.72 14.95
C GLY A 393 53.88 -13.54 15.48
N HIS A 394 52.61 -13.74 15.85
CA HIS A 394 51.73 -12.69 16.39
C HIS A 394 52.02 -12.35 17.86
N THR A 395 51.72 -11.11 18.25
CA THR A 395 51.97 -10.59 19.61
C THR A 395 50.70 -10.60 20.45
N GLN A 396 50.72 -11.24 21.63
CA GLN A 396 49.54 -11.34 22.51
C GLN A 396 49.88 -10.90 23.94
N ARG A 397 48.93 -10.25 24.63
CA ARG A 397 49.06 -9.90 26.06
C ARG A 397 48.82 -11.13 26.94
N MET A 398 49.80 -11.47 27.78
CA MET A 398 49.74 -12.62 28.70
C MET A 398 50.51 -12.34 30.01
N ALA A 399 50.31 -13.17 31.03
CA ALA A 399 51.00 -12.99 32.32
C ALA A 399 52.52 -13.18 32.18
N CYS A 400 53.31 -12.35 32.87
CA CYS A 400 54.76 -12.34 32.80
C CYS A 400 55.39 -13.72 33.06
N GLY A 401 54.84 -14.49 34.01
CA GLY A 401 55.29 -15.85 34.34
C GLY A 401 54.82 -16.97 33.40
N GLN A 402 53.95 -16.70 32.42
CA GLN A 402 53.53 -17.69 31.43
C GLN A 402 54.53 -17.78 30.28
N SER A 403 54.91 -19.01 29.91
CA SER A 403 55.73 -19.27 28.73
C SER A 403 54.91 -19.07 27.44
N PRO A 404 55.43 -18.32 26.44
CA PRO A 404 54.81 -18.22 25.11
C PRO A 404 54.61 -19.56 24.39
N ASP A 405 55.40 -20.58 24.72
CA ASP A 405 55.43 -21.87 24.01
C ASP A 405 54.17 -22.72 24.22
N LEU A 406 53.40 -22.45 25.28
CA LEU A 406 52.21 -23.23 25.66
C LEU A 406 50.89 -22.61 25.17
N PHE A 407 50.94 -21.46 24.48
CA PHE A 407 49.74 -20.69 24.11
C PHE A 407 49.30 -20.99 22.68
N LYS A 408 48.24 -21.79 22.53
CA LYS A 408 47.73 -22.29 21.23
C LYS A 408 46.57 -21.46 20.63
N ASP A 409 45.98 -20.52 21.38
CA ASP A 409 44.78 -19.77 21.01
C ASP A 409 45.06 -18.34 20.51
N CYS A 410 45.76 -18.20 19.38
CA CYS A 410 45.97 -16.92 18.72
C CYS A 410 44.64 -16.29 18.23
N LYS A 411 44.37 -15.04 18.64
CA LYS A 411 43.14 -14.27 18.33
C LYS A 411 43.25 -13.34 17.11
N GLU A 412 44.45 -13.20 16.55
CA GLU A 412 44.70 -12.38 15.35
C GLU A 412 44.06 -13.00 14.09
N PRO A 413 43.70 -12.18 13.08
CA PRO A 413 43.11 -12.66 11.83
C PRO A 413 44.08 -13.57 11.07
N CYS A 414 43.56 -14.64 10.48
CA CYS A 414 44.37 -15.56 9.71
C CYS A 414 44.85 -14.92 8.39
N GLN A 415 46.14 -15.01 8.09
CA GLN A 415 46.73 -14.51 6.83
C GLN A 415 46.81 -15.59 5.72
N ARG A 416 46.21 -16.77 5.93
CA ARG A 416 46.24 -17.88 4.96
C ARG A 416 45.06 -17.77 3.98
N ASN A 417 45.27 -18.24 2.75
CA ASN A 417 44.19 -18.38 1.76
C ASN A 417 43.53 -19.77 1.87
N LEU A 418 42.21 -19.80 1.68
CA LEU A 418 41.41 -21.01 1.57
C LEU A 418 41.71 -21.75 0.25
N PRO A 419 41.37 -23.05 0.11
CA PRO A 419 41.57 -23.81 -1.13
C PRO A 419 40.88 -23.23 -2.37
N CYS A 420 39.86 -22.38 -2.17
CA CYS A 420 39.20 -21.63 -3.23
C CYS A 420 39.96 -20.38 -3.70
N GLY A 421 41.12 -20.08 -3.13
CA GLY A 421 41.97 -18.92 -3.46
C GLY A 421 41.64 -17.63 -2.70
N HIS A 422 40.58 -17.62 -1.89
CA HIS A 422 40.15 -16.45 -1.10
C HIS A 422 40.82 -16.37 0.29
N PRO A 423 41.02 -15.16 0.86
CA PRO A 423 41.59 -15.00 2.20
C PRO A 423 40.69 -15.58 3.29
N CYS A 424 41.31 -16.17 4.33
CA CYS A 424 40.59 -16.75 5.46
C CYS A 424 40.11 -15.67 6.44
N GLU A 425 38.81 -15.62 6.72
CA GLU A 425 38.21 -14.69 7.71
C GLU A 425 38.23 -15.24 9.16
N LEU A 426 38.80 -16.43 9.38
CA LEU A 426 38.87 -17.03 10.72
C LEU A 426 40.06 -16.49 11.52
N GLN A 427 40.02 -16.69 12.85
CA GLN A 427 41.17 -16.46 13.72
C GLN A 427 42.29 -17.48 13.44
N CYS A 428 43.55 -17.07 13.60
CA CYS A 428 44.72 -17.88 13.29
C CYS A 428 44.72 -19.27 13.97
N ALA A 429 44.13 -19.40 15.17
CA ALA A 429 44.02 -20.65 15.91
C ALA A 429 42.98 -21.65 15.36
N LYS A 430 42.06 -21.22 14.50
CA LYS A 430 41.02 -22.09 13.92
C LYS A 430 41.51 -22.74 12.63
N ASP A 431 41.12 -24.00 12.42
CA ASP A 431 41.45 -24.73 11.21
C ASP A 431 40.80 -24.07 9.98
N CYS A 432 41.64 -23.56 9.07
CA CYS A 432 41.21 -22.88 7.85
C CYS A 432 40.48 -23.83 6.90
N SER A 433 40.77 -25.13 6.98
CA SER A 433 40.16 -26.19 6.16
C SER A 433 38.67 -26.41 6.49
N SER A 434 38.24 -25.99 7.70
CA SER A 434 36.85 -26.09 8.17
C SER A 434 35.98 -24.86 7.85
N GLY A 435 36.59 -23.79 7.34
CA GLY A 435 35.93 -22.50 7.09
C GLY A 435 35.15 -22.49 5.76
N ARG A 436 33.82 -22.34 5.84
CA ARG A 436 33.00 -22.06 4.64
C ARG A 436 33.31 -20.67 4.12
N CYS A 437 33.89 -20.57 2.92
CA CYS A 437 34.18 -19.30 2.25
C CYS A 437 32.89 -18.49 2.00
N ARG A 438 32.79 -17.27 2.56
CA ARG A 438 31.62 -16.38 2.46
C ARG A 438 31.73 -15.32 1.35
N GLN A 439 32.89 -15.22 0.69
CA GLN A 439 33.09 -14.35 -0.47
C GLN A 439 32.00 -14.56 -1.51
N GLU A 440 31.45 -13.46 -2.01
CA GLU A 440 30.39 -13.44 -3.01
C GLU A 440 30.99 -13.65 -4.40
N VAL A 441 30.58 -14.70 -5.09
CA VAL A 441 31.05 -15.04 -6.44
C VAL A 441 29.86 -15.27 -7.39
N PRO A 442 30.01 -15.01 -8.70
CA PRO A 442 29.00 -15.39 -9.67
C PRO A 442 28.78 -16.91 -9.67
N PHE A 443 27.52 -17.34 -9.76
CA PHE A 443 27.19 -18.74 -9.97
C PHE A 443 27.76 -19.20 -11.34
N PRO A 444 28.48 -20.33 -11.41
CA PRO A 444 29.21 -20.74 -12.62
C PRO A 444 28.32 -21.27 -13.76
N GLY A 445 27.06 -21.63 -13.49
CA GLY A 445 26.11 -22.09 -14.51
C GLY A 445 25.17 -20.99 -15.02
N THR A 446 24.28 -21.35 -15.94
CA THR A 446 23.20 -20.46 -16.41
C THR A 446 21.93 -20.75 -15.60
N PRO A 447 21.49 -19.86 -14.69
CA PRO A 447 20.25 -20.07 -13.95
C PRO A 447 19.04 -19.99 -14.88
N ALA A 448 17.96 -20.72 -14.57
CA ALA A 448 16.76 -20.72 -15.42
C ALA A 448 16.12 -19.33 -15.62
N CYS A 449 16.32 -18.39 -14.68
CA CYS A 449 15.83 -17.02 -14.86
C CYS A 449 16.65 -16.17 -15.84
N GLY A 450 17.74 -16.72 -16.40
CA GLY A 450 18.61 -16.03 -17.38
C GLY A 450 19.52 -14.96 -16.79
N HIS A 451 19.52 -14.78 -15.46
CA HIS A 451 20.27 -13.74 -14.77
C HIS A 451 21.57 -14.28 -14.13
N THR A 452 22.57 -13.41 -13.99
CA THR A 452 23.76 -13.71 -13.19
C THR A 452 23.43 -13.56 -11.70
N ILE A 453 23.47 -14.68 -10.96
CA ILE A 453 23.17 -14.73 -9.52
C ILE A 453 24.49 -14.79 -8.75
N ILE A 454 24.61 -13.94 -7.73
CA ILE A 454 25.75 -13.89 -6.83
C ILE A 454 25.48 -14.83 -5.65
N VAL A 455 26.38 -15.77 -5.39
CA VAL A 455 26.25 -16.77 -4.33
C VAL A 455 27.50 -16.79 -3.45
N PRO A 456 27.40 -17.18 -2.16
CA PRO A 456 28.59 -17.44 -1.34
C PRO A 456 29.46 -18.54 -1.97
N CYS A 457 30.77 -18.34 -2.03
CA CYS A 457 31.71 -19.23 -2.71
C CYS A 457 31.62 -20.69 -2.23
N HIS A 458 31.32 -20.95 -0.95
CA HIS A 458 31.16 -22.32 -0.46
C HIS A 458 29.92 -23.03 -1.03
N ARG A 459 28.89 -22.30 -1.49
CA ARG A 459 27.65 -22.87 -2.06
C ARG A 459 27.69 -23.01 -3.57
N LYS A 460 28.74 -22.55 -4.25
CA LYS A 460 28.79 -22.47 -5.72
C LYS A 460 28.59 -23.83 -6.42
N ASN A 461 28.99 -24.92 -5.77
CA ASN A 461 28.86 -26.29 -6.28
C ASN A 461 27.68 -27.06 -5.65
N ASP A 462 27.07 -26.53 -4.58
CA ASP A 462 25.97 -27.17 -3.85
C ASP A 462 24.60 -26.81 -4.43
N LEU A 463 24.53 -25.80 -5.29
CA LEU A 463 23.31 -25.25 -5.87
C LEU A 463 23.11 -25.73 -7.30
N ALA A 464 21.95 -26.31 -7.60
CA ALA A 464 21.57 -26.67 -8.97
C ALA A 464 21.07 -25.43 -9.75
N PRO A 465 21.23 -25.36 -11.09
CA PRO A 465 20.85 -24.20 -11.90
C PRO A 465 19.36 -23.80 -11.83
N ASN A 466 18.48 -24.78 -11.57
CA ASN A 466 17.04 -24.61 -11.48
C ASN A 466 16.52 -24.78 -10.04
N SER A 467 17.43 -24.82 -9.04
CA SER A 467 16.99 -24.93 -7.66
C SER A 467 16.30 -23.65 -7.24
N SER A 468 15.23 -23.82 -6.49
CA SER A 468 14.46 -22.69 -6.01
C SER A 468 15.25 -21.85 -4.99
N ASP A 469 16.19 -22.46 -4.26
CA ASP A 469 17.16 -21.79 -3.39
C ASP A 469 18.11 -20.85 -4.16
N LEU A 470 18.55 -21.24 -5.37
CA LEU A 470 19.40 -20.39 -6.20
C LEU A 470 18.59 -19.21 -6.76
N LEU A 471 17.40 -19.50 -7.30
CA LEU A 471 16.52 -18.50 -7.91
C LEU A 471 16.03 -17.45 -6.90
N ALA A 472 15.83 -17.83 -5.64
CA ALA A 472 15.49 -16.91 -4.55
C ALA A 472 16.58 -15.86 -4.26
N LEU A 473 17.85 -16.14 -4.60
CA LEU A 473 18.97 -15.20 -4.43
C LEU A 473 19.10 -14.18 -5.58
N CYS A 474 18.28 -14.28 -6.63
CA CYS A 474 18.34 -13.37 -7.76
C CYS A 474 17.86 -11.96 -7.40
N ARG A 475 18.75 -10.97 -7.42
CA ARG A 475 18.46 -9.57 -7.08
C ARG A 475 18.18 -8.65 -8.29
N GLN A 476 18.10 -9.20 -9.50
CA GLN A 476 17.79 -8.39 -10.70
C GLN A 476 16.41 -7.75 -10.59
N PRO A 477 16.21 -6.49 -11.04
CA PRO A 477 14.94 -5.79 -10.88
C PRO A 477 13.85 -6.42 -11.77
N CYS A 478 12.65 -6.62 -11.22
CA CYS A 478 11.55 -7.26 -11.94
C CYS A 478 10.98 -6.38 -13.05
N ARG A 479 10.66 -5.11 -12.76
CA ARG A 479 10.12 -4.11 -13.71
C ARG A 479 8.83 -4.50 -14.47
N ALA A 480 8.19 -5.62 -14.14
CA ALA A 480 6.93 -6.03 -14.73
C ALA A 480 5.81 -5.03 -14.41
N LEU A 481 4.86 -4.83 -15.32
CA LEU A 481 3.72 -3.95 -15.10
C LEU A 481 2.65 -4.69 -14.27
N LEU A 482 2.35 -4.13 -13.11
CA LEU A 482 1.42 -4.67 -12.12
C LEU A 482 -0.03 -4.35 -12.52
N LYS A 483 -0.76 -5.35 -13.01
CA LYS A 483 -2.20 -5.20 -13.27
C LYS A 483 -3.00 -5.30 -11.97
N PRO A 484 -4.07 -4.52 -11.78
CA PRO A 484 -4.69 -3.56 -12.73
C PRO A 484 -4.16 -2.11 -12.63
N CYS A 485 -3.14 -1.84 -11.81
CA CYS A 485 -2.69 -0.46 -11.55
C CYS A 485 -1.64 0.08 -12.55
N ASP A 486 -1.14 -0.76 -13.45
CA ASP A 486 -0.14 -0.48 -14.50
C ASP A 486 1.18 0.16 -14.02
N HIS A 487 1.49 0.07 -12.72
CA HIS A 487 2.77 0.50 -12.16
C HIS A 487 3.86 -0.57 -12.33
N GLN A 488 5.11 -0.16 -12.45
CA GLN A 488 6.24 -1.09 -12.51
C GLN A 488 6.52 -1.73 -11.13
N CYS A 489 6.74 -3.04 -11.12
CA CYS A 489 7.11 -3.78 -9.92
C CYS A 489 8.50 -3.34 -9.43
N GLY A 490 8.55 -2.86 -8.18
CA GLY A 490 9.79 -2.46 -7.51
C GLY A 490 10.54 -3.60 -6.81
N GLY A 491 10.09 -4.84 -6.96
CA GLY A 491 10.76 -6.03 -6.40
C GLY A 491 11.87 -6.57 -7.29
N SER A 492 12.61 -7.55 -6.77
CA SER A 492 13.58 -8.32 -7.54
C SER A 492 13.00 -9.61 -8.13
N CYS A 493 13.70 -10.20 -9.09
CA CYS A 493 13.35 -11.47 -9.73
C CYS A 493 13.18 -12.61 -8.71
N GLY A 494 14.03 -12.69 -7.68
CA GLY A 494 13.91 -13.67 -6.60
C GLY A 494 12.69 -13.42 -5.72
N GLU A 495 12.48 -12.17 -5.28
CA GLU A 495 11.33 -11.77 -4.47
C GLU A 495 9.99 -11.88 -5.18
N CYS A 496 9.99 -11.82 -6.52
CA CYS A 496 8.78 -11.94 -7.34
C CYS A 496 8.51 -13.37 -7.81
N LEU A 497 9.24 -14.37 -7.29
CA LEU A 497 9.20 -15.76 -7.77
C LEU A 497 9.31 -15.84 -9.30
N GLN A 498 10.29 -15.11 -9.85
CA GLN A 498 10.57 -14.99 -11.29
C GLN A 498 9.41 -14.40 -12.11
N GLY A 499 8.50 -13.67 -11.46
CA GLY A 499 7.35 -13.02 -12.09
C GLY A 499 6.01 -13.73 -11.83
N ARG A 500 6.01 -14.83 -11.06
CA ARG A 500 4.77 -15.52 -10.67
C ARG A 500 4.01 -14.84 -9.54
N LEU A 501 4.73 -14.14 -8.65
CA LEU A 501 4.12 -13.49 -7.48
C LEU A 501 4.80 -12.17 -7.20
N HIS A 502 4.29 -11.08 -7.73
CA HIS A 502 4.95 -9.78 -7.60
C HIS A 502 4.84 -9.22 -6.18
N GLN A 503 5.80 -8.37 -5.84
CA GLN A 503 5.76 -7.55 -4.62
C GLN A 503 4.61 -6.53 -4.70
N PRO A 504 3.94 -6.22 -3.57
CA PRO A 504 2.85 -5.26 -3.54
C PRO A 504 3.28 -3.91 -4.11
N CYS A 505 2.37 -3.28 -4.87
CA CYS A 505 2.62 -1.98 -5.46
C CYS A 505 2.94 -0.93 -4.37
N LYS A 506 4.12 -0.32 -4.46
CA LYS A 506 4.59 0.73 -3.52
C LYS A 506 4.42 2.15 -4.07
N SER A 507 3.87 2.31 -5.27
CA SER A 507 3.56 3.62 -5.85
C SER A 507 2.56 4.36 -4.98
N LYS A 508 2.76 5.67 -4.80
CA LYS A 508 1.85 6.50 -4.00
C LYS A 508 0.52 6.63 -4.75
N CYS A 509 -0.59 6.43 -4.04
CA CYS A 509 -1.90 6.77 -4.57
C CYS A 509 -2.05 8.30 -4.57
N GLU A 510 -2.45 8.91 -5.68
CA GLU A 510 -2.70 10.37 -5.77
C GLU A 510 -4.19 10.71 -5.94
N ARG A 511 -5.08 9.72 -5.76
CA ARG A 511 -6.53 9.93 -5.88
C ARG A 511 -7.06 10.78 -4.74
N GLN A 512 -7.96 11.70 -5.09
CA GLN A 512 -8.69 12.51 -4.13
C GLN A 512 -9.84 11.70 -3.51
N LEU A 513 -9.89 11.64 -2.18
CA LEU A 513 -10.95 10.97 -1.44
C LEU A 513 -12.23 11.82 -1.42
N LEU A 514 -13.38 11.21 -1.08
CA LEU A 514 -14.67 11.91 -0.93
C LEU A 514 -14.62 13.10 0.05
N CYS A 515 -13.66 13.08 0.98
CA CYS A 515 -13.42 14.13 1.94
C CYS A 515 -12.45 15.22 1.45
N GLY A 516 -12.11 15.26 0.16
CA GLY A 516 -11.22 16.25 -0.44
C GLY A 516 -9.72 15.99 -0.22
N HIS A 517 -9.34 15.18 0.78
CA HIS A 517 -7.94 14.81 1.04
C HIS A 517 -7.37 13.91 -0.05
N VAL A 518 -6.10 14.13 -0.39
CA VAL A 518 -5.33 13.25 -1.26
C VAL A 518 -4.94 11.99 -0.48
N CYS A 519 -5.20 10.81 -1.05
CA CYS A 519 -4.73 9.54 -0.48
C CYS A 519 -3.19 9.58 -0.34
N LYS A 520 -2.63 9.08 0.76
CA LYS A 520 -1.16 8.98 0.94
C LYS A 520 -0.69 7.53 1.06
N GLU A 521 -1.58 6.59 0.84
CA GLU A 521 -1.31 5.16 0.96
C GLU A 521 -0.70 4.60 -0.34
N ALA A 522 -0.03 3.47 -0.23
CA ALA A 522 0.47 2.72 -1.38
C ALA A 522 -0.71 2.23 -2.23
N CYS A 523 -0.61 2.34 -3.55
CA CYS A 523 -1.65 2.13 -4.55
C CYS A 523 -2.52 0.89 -4.29
N PRO A 524 -3.72 1.05 -3.68
CA PRO A 524 -4.70 -0.01 -3.58
C PRO A 524 -5.75 0.17 -4.69
N MET A 525 -6.51 -0.85 -5.07
CA MET A 525 -7.55 -0.66 -6.08
C MET A 525 -8.70 0.24 -5.60
N SER A 526 -9.01 0.18 -4.30
CA SER A 526 -9.90 1.08 -3.58
C SER A 526 -9.14 1.80 -2.47
N CYS A 527 -9.32 3.10 -2.33
CA CYS A 527 -8.66 3.85 -1.26
C CYS A 527 -9.29 3.53 0.09
N PRO A 528 -8.48 3.28 1.15
CA PRO A 528 -9.02 3.14 2.49
C PRO A 528 -9.62 4.47 2.99
N PRO A 529 -10.47 4.43 4.05
CA PRO A 529 -10.99 5.63 4.67
C PRO A 529 -9.88 6.60 5.08
N CYS A 530 -10.15 7.90 4.97
CA CYS A 530 -9.15 8.93 5.25
C CYS A 530 -8.69 8.89 6.72
N THR A 531 -7.38 8.91 6.94
CA THR A 531 -6.78 8.90 8.28
C THR A 531 -6.33 10.28 8.76
N GLN A 532 -6.43 11.31 7.92
CA GLN A 532 -6.11 12.71 8.25
C GLN A 532 -7.06 13.26 9.33
N PRO A 533 -6.69 14.33 10.06
CA PRO A 533 -7.63 15.01 10.96
C PRO A 533 -8.86 15.51 10.19
N CYS A 534 -10.04 15.43 10.82
CA CYS A 534 -11.25 15.94 10.21
C CYS A 534 -11.27 17.49 10.23
N GLU A 535 -11.55 18.11 9.09
CA GLU A 535 -11.63 19.58 8.96
C GLU A 535 -13.03 20.13 9.28
N LEU A 536 -14.00 19.25 9.57
CA LEU A 536 -15.35 19.66 9.92
C LEU A 536 -15.33 20.39 11.27
N LYS A 537 -15.74 21.66 11.25
CA LYS A 537 -15.92 22.50 12.43
C LYS A 537 -17.25 23.23 12.35
N CYS A 538 -17.80 23.55 13.51
CA CYS A 538 -18.86 24.53 13.66
C CYS A 538 -18.37 25.64 14.58
N GLU A 539 -19.15 26.71 14.76
CA GLU A 539 -18.80 27.81 15.66
C GLU A 539 -18.65 27.39 17.13
N HIS A 540 -19.21 26.23 17.52
CA HIS A 540 -19.11 25.71 18.87
C HIS A 540 -17.87 24.85 19.10
N SER A 541 -17.54 23.99 18.13
CA SER A 541 -16.48 23.00 18.28
C SER A 541 -16.00 22.44 16.95
N ALA A 542 -14.75 21.97 16.94
CA ALA A 542 -14.14 21.22 15.83
C ALA A 542 -14.21 19.71 16.08
N CYS A 543 -14.34 18.93 15.01
CA CYS A 543 -14.34 17.48 15.09
C CYS A 543 -12.96 16.96 15.54
N ASN A 544 -12.93 16.07 16.53
CA ASN A 544 -11.70 15.43 17.01
C ASN A 544 -11.45 14.02 16.42
N HIS A 545 -12.31 13.57 15.50
CA HIS A 545 -12.19 12.29 14.82
C HIS A 545 -11.27 12.37 13.59
N ARG A 546 -10.82 11.22 13.11
CA ARG A 546 -10.20 11.11 11.79
C ARG A 546 -11.23 11.35 10.70
N CYS A 547 -10.80 11.90 9.57
CA CYS A 547 -11.70 12.34 8.53
C CYS A 547 -12.55 11.20 7.94
N GLY A 548 -12.04 9.98 7.83
CA GLY A 548 -12.78 8.81 7.37
C GLY A 548 -13.81 8.27 8.37
N GLU A 549 -13.71 8.65 9.65
CA GLU A 549 -14.66 8.23 10.69
C GLU A 549 -15.95 9.07 10.64
N PRO A 550 -17.11 8.48 10.98
CA PRO A 550 -18.36 9.22 11.06
C PRO A 550 -18.25 10.32 12.14
N CYS A 551 -18.59 11.56 11.78
CA CYS A 551 -18.48 12.69 12.69
C CYS A 551 -19.67 12.74 13.65
N ALA A 552 -19.41 13.09 14.91
CA ALA A 552 -20.47 13.37 15.87
C ALA A 552 -21.23 14.65 15.49
N ARG A 553 -22.56 14.64 15.66
CA ARG A 553 -23.41 15.82 15.40
C ARG A 553 -23.32 16.81 16.56
N CYS A 554 -23.22 18.10 16.25
CA CYS A 554 -23.25 19.16 17.26
C CYS A 554 -24.64 19.28 17.90
N GLN A 555 -24.71 19.20 19.24
CA GLN A 555 -25.94 19.27 20.03
C GLN A 555 -26.20 20.65 20.67
N GLU A 556 -25.31 21.62 20.44
CA GLU A 556 -25.48 23.00 20.91
C GLU A 556 -26.63 23.70 20.20
N PRO A 557 -27.25 24.75 20.79
CA PRO A 557 -28.22 25.61 20.11
C PRO A 557 -27.63 26.20 18.81
N CYS A 558 -28.44 26.36 17.77
CA CYS A 558 -27.95 26.99 16.53
C CYS A 558 -27.63 28.48 16.75
N SER A 559 -26.46 28.92 16.30
CA SER A 559 -26.00 30.30 16.41
C SER A 559 -26.67 31.27 15.44
N ARG A 560 -27.39 30.75 14.42
CA ARG A 560 -28.07 31.54 13.38
C ARG A 560 -29.17 32.42 13.97
N ARG A 561 -28.93 33.72 13.95
CA ARG A 561 -29.81 34.79 14.43
C ARG A 561 -29.60 36.05 13.61
N CYS A 562 -30.65 36.83 13.44
CA CYS A 562 -30.61 38.17 12.88
C CYS A 562 -31.72 39.01 13.52
N ALA A 563 -31.80 40.31 13.18
CA ALA A 563 -32.87 41.19 13.66
C ALA A 563 -34.28 40.66 13.33
N HIS A 564 -34.42 39.86 12.26
CA HIS A 564 -35.69 39.28 11.81
C HIS A 564 -36.04 37.94 12.47
N GLY A 565 -35.18 37.35 13.32
CA GLY A 565 -35.47 36.10 14.02
C GLY A 565 -34.26 35.22 14.36
N GLN A 566 -34.50 34.15 15.13
CA GLN A 566 -33.48 33.19 15.58
C GLN A 566 -33.91 31.74 15.30
N CYS A 567 -32.96 30.87 14.95
CA CYS A 567 -33.22 29.45 14.72
C CYS A 567 -33.44 28.69 16.04
N PRO A 568 -34.56 27.94 16.21
CA PRO A 568 -34.84 27.19 17.45
C PRO A 568 -34.20 25.78 17.50
N ARG A 569 -33.53 25.35 16.42
CA ARG A 569 -32.99 23.98 16.27
C ARG A 569 -31.58 23.85 16.85
N ARG A 570 -31.09 22.60 16.97
CA ARG A 570 -29.68 22.33 17.29
C ARG A 570 -28.78 22.63 16.10
N CYS A 571 -27.53 22.98 16.37
CA CYS A 571 -26.54 23.32 15.36
C CYS A 571 -26.36 22.21 14.31
N GLY A 572 -26.38 20.93 14.71
CA GLY A 572 -26.27 19.78 13.80
C GLY A 572 -27.52 19.44 12.99
N ASP A 573 -28.67 20.07 13.24
CA ASP A 573 -29.93 19.86 12.50
C ASP A 573 -30.12 20.91 11.40
N PRO A 574 -30.83 20.59 10.29
CA PRO A 574 -31.23 21.61 9.31
C PRO A 574 -31.98 22.77 9.98
N CYS A 575 -31.56 23.99 9.68
CA CYS A 575 -32.18 25.22 10.12
C CYS A 575 -33.54 25.38 9.43
N THR A 576 -34.56 25.77 10.20
CA THR A 576 -35.89 26.11 9.68
C THR A 576 -36.05 27.60 9.36
N PHE A 577 -35.11 28.44 9.82
CA PHE A 577 -35.14 29.88 9.64
C PHE A 577 -34.07 30.31 8.64
N GLU A 578 -34.48 31.02 7.59
CA GLU A 578 -33.61 31.57 6.54
C GLU A 578 -34.01 33.03 6.27
N CYS A 579 -33.11 33.98 6.54
CA CYS A 579 -33.31 35.39 6.22
C CYS A 579 -32.76 35.70 4.82
N LYS A 580 -33.61 36.28 3.96
CA LYS A 580 -33.26 36.72 2.60
C LYS A 580 -33.30 38.25 2.44
N GLU A 581 -33.57 38.97 3.52
CA GLU A 581 -33.66 40.43 3.53
C GLU A 581 -32.29 41.08 3.32
N ALA A 582 -32.27 42.26 2.70
CA ALA A 582 -31.07 43.08 2.57
C ALA A 582 -30.61 43.59 3.95
N CYS A 583 -29.29 43.78 4.11
CA CYS A 583 -28.77 44.36 5.34
C CYS A 583 -29.00 45.88 5.34
N LEU A 584 -29.72 46.40 6.35
CA LEU A 584 -29.92 47.84 6.56
C LEU A 584 -28.85 48.47 7.47
N GLY A 585 -27.80 47.71 7.80
CA GLY A 585 -26.72 48.13 8.70
C GLY A 585 -25.60 48.89 7.98
N LYS A 586 -24.76 49.55 8.78
CA LYS A 586 -23.49 50.14 8.33
C LYS A 586 -22.33 49.21 8.68
N VAL A 587 -21.28 49.22 7.87
CA VAL A 587 -20.05 48.45 8.11
C VAL A 587 -19.28 49.07 9.27
N GLU A 588 -18.99 48.31 10.33
CA GLU A 588 -18.40 48.84 11.58
C GLU A 588 -17.04 49.53 11.37
N ASP A 589 -16.21 49.01 10.46
CA ASP A 589 -14.84 49.51 10.25
C ASP A 589 -14.78 50.84 9.46
N CYS A 590 -15.76 51.10 8.57
CA CYS A 590 -15.71 52.26 7.66
C CYS A 590 -16.96 53.16 7.69
N GLY A 591 -18.04 52.76 8.37
CA GLY A 591 -19.28 53.53 8.51
C GLY A 591 -20.18 53.62 7.27
N HIS A 592 -19.77 53.01 6.15
CA HIS A 592 -20.54 52.99 4.90
C HIS A 592 -21.68 51.99 4.93
N ASP A 593 -22.65 52.17 4.02
CA ASP A 593 -23.84 51.32 3.94
C ASP A 593 -23.49 49.92 3.40
N CYS A 594 -24.14 48.90 3.97
CA CYS A 594 -23.91 47.50 3.60
C CYS A 594 -24.67 47.13 2.32
N ILE A 595 -23.98 46.51 1.36
CA ILE A 595 -24.57 45.94 0.14
C ILE A 595 -24.82 44.43 0.24
N GLY A 596 -24.64 43.87 1.43
CA GLY A 596 -24.83 42.45 1.72
C GLY A 596 -26.23 42.09 2.19
N LEU A 597 -26.39 40.82 2.56
CA LEU A 597 -27.65 40.28 3.10
C LEU A 597 -27.64 40.26 4.63
N CYS A 598 -28.83 40.35 5.22
CA CYS A 598 -29.00 40.34 6.67
C CYS A 598 -28.56 38.99 7.27
N GLY A 599 -27.74 39.05 8.33
CA GLY A 599 -27.23 37.88 9.05
C GLY A 599 -25.88 37.33 8.56
N ASP A 600 -25.28 37.91 7.52
CA ASP A 600 -23.92 37.63 7.07
C ASP A 600 -22.97 38.79 7.42
N PRO A 601 -21.63 38.58 7.38
CA PRO A 601 -20.67 39.67 7.51
C PRO A 601 -20.95 40.81 6.53
N CYS A 602 -20.99 42.05 7.02
CA CYS A 602 -21.35 43.21 6.21
C CYS A 602 -20.27 43.51 5.16
N VAL A 603 -20.70 43.88 3.95
CA VAL A 603 -19.83 44.20 2.80
C VAL A 603 -20.03 45.66 2.41
N CYS A 604 -18.94 46.42 2.26
CA CYS A 604 -18.97 47.81 1.81
C CYS A 604 -18.64 47.91 0.31
N LYS A 605 -19.45 48.66 -0.45
CA LYS A 605 -19.19 48.94 -1.88
C LYS A 605 -17.95 49.79 -2.10
N GLU A 606 -17.80 50.86 -1.31
CA GLU A 606 -16.73 51.85 -1.48
C GLU A 606 -15.35 51.29 -1.15
N CYS A 607 -15.26 50.47 -0.10
CA CYS A 607 -13.99 49.86 0.32
C CYS A 607 -13.56 48.67 -0.55
N ASN A 608 -14.47 48.08 -1.33
CA ASN A 608 -14.21 46.87 -2.12
C ASN A 608 -14.50 47.07 -3.62
N LEU A 609 -14.43 48.31 -4.11
CA LEU A 609 -14.95 48.73 -5.42
C LEU A 609 -14.46 47.84 -6.57
N GLU A 610 -13.19 47.46 -6.60
CA GLU A 610 -12.62 46.56 -7.63
C GLU A 610 -13.20 45.14 -7.57
N GLU A 611 -13.43 44.58 -6.38
CA GLU A 611 -13.87 43.19 -6.21
C GLU A 611 -15.37 43.00 -6.46
N VAL A 612 -16.19 44.03 -6.24
CA VAL A 612 -17.64 44.01 -6.48
C VAL A 612 -18.07 44.53 -7.86
N THR A 613 -17.18 45.18 -8.62
CA THR A 613 -17.48 45.63 -10.00
C THR A 613 -16.91 44.72 -11.08
N THR A 614 -16.01 43.80 -10.71
CA THR A 614 -15.45 42.82 -11.64
C THR A 614 -16.43 41.66 -11.84
N ILE A 615 -16.97 41.53 -13.06
CA ILE A 615 -17.83 40.41 -13.46
C ILE A 615 -17.02 39.11 -13.39
N PHE A 616 -17.41 38.18 -12.51
CA PHE A 616 -16.73 36.90 -12.31
C PHE A 616 -17.54 35.76 -12.92
N PHE A 617 -18.83 35.65 -12.56
CA PHE A 617 -19.79 34.72 -13.19
C PHE A 617 -21.24 35.02 -12.76
N GLY A 618 -21.82 36.15 -13.19
CA GLY A 618 -23.22 36.49 -12.88
C GLY A 618 -23.65 37.88 -13.36
N PRO A 619 -24.78 38.40 -12.85
CA PRO A 619 -25.24 39.78 -13.08
C PRO A 619 -24.63 40.73 -12.02
N GLU A 620 -23.30 40.73 -11.86
CA GLU A 620 -22.63 41.56 -10.85
C GLU A 620 -22.68 43.07 -11.15
N ASP A 621 -23.09 43.44 -12.37
CA ASP A 621 -23.27 44.80 -12.88
C ASP A 621 -24.66 45.39 -12.62
N GLU A 622 -25.62 44.61 -12.11
CA GLU A 622 -26.96 45.08 -11.75
C GLU A 622 -26.95 45.99 -10.50
N GLU A 623 -27.69 47.10 -10.51
CA GLU A 623 -27.75 48.04 -9.37
C GLU A 623 -28.35 47.44 -8.09
N ASP A 624 -29.18 46.39 -8.21
CA ASP A 624 -29.77 45.65 -7.11
C ASP A 624 -28.98 44.39 -6.69
N ALA A 625 -27.80 44.15 -7.29
CA ALA A 625 -26.95 43.01 -6.94
C ALA A 625 -26.62 43.01 -5.43
N ARG A 626 -26.57 41.81 -4.85
CA ARG A 626 -26.28 41.60 -3.42
C ARG A 626 -25.14 40.62 -3.27
N PHE A 627 -24.29 40.87 -2.28
CA PHE A 627 -23.04 40.14 -2.12
C PHE A 627 -22.98 39.40 -0.79
N VAL A 628 -22.32 38.24 -0.81
CA VAL A 628 -22.04 37.41 0.36
C VAL A 628 -20.53 37.26 0.49
N MET A 629 -19.99 37.63 1.66
CA MET A 629 -18.59 37.38 2.00
C MET A 629 -18.46 36.02 2.67
N LEU A 630 -17.64 35.13 2.10
CA LEU A 630 -17.38 33.80 2.66
C LEU A 630 -16.42 33.91 3.86
N PRO A 631 -16.81 33.54 5.10
CA PRO A 631 -15.95 33.70 6.28
C PRO A 631 -14.64 32.90 6.21
N ASP A 632 -14.66 31.77 5.50
CA ASP A 632 -13.53 30.83 5.41
C ASP A 632 -12.35 31.37 4.57
N CYS A 633 -12.61 32.22 3.57
CA CYS A 633 -11.58 32.75 2.66
C CYS A 633 -11.69 34.26 2.39
N LYS A 634 -12.69 34.94 2.97
CA LYS A 634 -13.01 36.37 2.85
C LYS A 634 -13.32 36.87 1.42
N HIS A 635 -13.39 35.99 0.43
CA HIS A 635 -13.82 36.36 -0.92
C HIS A 635 -15.29 36.82 -0.91
N ILE A 636 -15.54 37.86 -1.69
CA ILE A 636 -16.87 38.43 -1.90
C ILE A 636 -17.44 37.84 -3.20
N VAL A 637 -18.64 37.27 -3.14
CA VAL A 637 -19.30 36.64 -4.29
C VAL A 637 -20.76 37.12 -4.35
N GLU A 638 -21.29 37.30 -5.56
CA GLU A 638 -22.70 37.65 -5.77
C GLU A 638 -23.62 36.49 -5.31
N SER A 639 -24.73 36.84 -4.66
CA SER A 639 -25.60 35.89 -3.94
C SER A 639 -26.35 34.92 -4.85
N ARG A 640 -26.92 35.35 -5.97
CA ARG A 640 -27.71 34.50 -6.89
C ARG A 640 -26.81 33.45 -7.55
N SER A 641 -25.63 33.87 -7.98
CA SER A 641 -24.61 33.03 -8.61
C SER A 641 -24.04 32.00 -7.63
N LEU A 642 -23.87 32.41 -6.36
CA LEU A 642 -23.47 31.50 -5.30
C LEU A 642 -24.60 30.54 -4.91
N ASP A 643 -25.86 30.97 -4.92
CA ASP A 643 -27.02 30.10 -4.73
C ASP A 643 -27.06 29.00 -5.80
N ASP A 644 -26.83 29.34 -7.07
CA ASP A 644 -26.74 28.38 -8.18
C ASP A 644 -25.55 27.44 -8.01
N TRP A 645 -24.35 27.94 -7.66
CA TRP A 645 -23.17 27.09 -7.37
C TRP A 645 -23.43 26.08 -6.25
N MET A 646 -24.19 26.50 -5.25
CA MET A 646 -24.60 25.67 -4.12
C MET A 646 -25.71 24.68 -4.51
N ALA A 647 -26.59 25.06 -5.44
CA ALA A 647 -27.70 24.26 -5.97
C ALA A 647 -27.31 23.28 -7.08
N ILE A 648 -26.20 23.50 -7.81
CA ILE A 648 -25.65 22.58 -8.81
C ILE A 648 -25.27 21.27 -8.09
N VAL A 649 -26.24 20.38 -8.02
CA VAL A 649 -26.10 18.93 -7.96
C VAL A 649 -26.06 18.52 -9.42
N HIS A 650 -24.98 17.87 -9.86
CA HIS A 650 -24.92 17.34 -11.22
C HIS A 650 -26.16 16.45 -11.48
N ASN A 651 -27.07 16.96 -12.31
CA ASN A 651 -28.09 16.16 -12.99
C ASN A 651 -27.37 15.30 -14.04
N ASP A 652 -26.91 14.13 -13.60
CA ASP A 652 -27.10 12.83 -14.23
C ASP A 652 -26.05 11.87 -13.67
N LYS A 653 -26.54 10.91 -12.88
CA LYS A 653 -25.87 9.90 -12.04
C LYS A 653 -25.54 10.36 -10.61
N PRO A 654 -26.05 9.66 -9.56
CA PRO A 654 -25.87 10.01 -8.15
C PRO A 654 -24.47 9.63 -7.60
N THR A 655 -23.42 9.71 -8.42
CA THR A 655 -22.15 9.00 -8.13
C THR A 655 -21.02 9.83 -7.54
N GLU A 656 -21.10 11.16 -7.48
CA GLU A 656 -19.99 11.95 -6.91
C GLU A 656 -20.45 13.00 -5.90
N ILE A 657 -20.53 12.58 -4.63
CA ILE A 657 -20.64 13.46 -3.48
C ILE A 657 -19.31 14.22 -3.35
N LYS A 658 -19.24 15.46 -3.87
CA LYS A 658 -18.06 16.34 -3.75
C LYS A 658 -18.30 17.45 -2.72
N GLN A 659 -17.24 17.78 -2.01
CA GLN A 659 -17.22 18.90 -1.07
C GLN A 659 -17.42 20.25 -1.80
N LYS A 660 -18.16 21.18 -1.19
CA LYS A 660 -18.46 22.50 -1.78
C LYS A 660 -17.35 23.50 -1.43
N VAL A 661 -16.75 24.07 -2.47
CA VAL A 661 -15.59 24.98 -2.36
C VAL A 661 -15.94 26.36 -2.90
N CYS A 662 -15.18 27.37 -2.49
CA CYS A 662 -15.26 28.73 -3.01
C CYS A 662 -14.90 28.73 -4.52
N PRO A 663 -15.72 29.35 -5.38
CA PRO A 663 -15.46 29.35 -6.82
C PRO A 663 -14.23 30.20 -7.23
N LYS A 664 -13.82 31.18 -6.40
CA LYS A 664 -12.63 32.01 -6.65
C LYS A 664 -11.31 31.34 -6.27
N CYS A 665 -11.27 30.59 -5.17
CA CYS A 665 -10.01 30.10 -4.59
C CYS A 665 -10.00 28.62 -4.21
N SER A 666 -11.10 27.89 -4.45
CA SER A 666 -11.26 26.48 -4.09
C SER A 666 -11.12 26.16 -2.59
N THR A 667 -11.18 27.17 -1.71
CA THR A 667 -11.24 26.96 -0.24
C THR A 667 -12.56 26.31 0.15
N LEU A 668 -12.53 25.30 1.02
CA LEU A 668 -13.73 24.61 1.50
C LEU A 668 -14.69 25.57 2.22
N ILE A 669 -15.97 25.57 1.83
CA ILE A 669 -17.01 26.38 2.48
C ILE A 669 -17.54 25.58 3.68
N THR A 670 -17.25 26.03 4.90
CA THR A 670 -17.65 25.32 6.13
C THR A 670 -18.41 26.19 7.11
N SER A 671 -18.09 27.49 7.14
CA SER A 671 -18.50 28.41 8.21
C SER A 671 -19.57 29.40 7.75
N CYS A 672 -19.96 29.37 6.47
CA CYS A 672 -21.02 30.24 5.95
C CYS A 672 -22.41 29.77 6.45
N GLN A 673 -23.03 30.55 7.33
CA GLN A 673 -24.32 30.19 7.95
C GLN A 673 -25.49 30.18 6.97
N ARG A 674 -25.49 31.08 5.97
CA ARG A 674 -26.53 31.16 4.93
C ARG A 674 -26.76 29.81 4.26
N TYR A 675 -25.67 29.18 3.83
CA TYR A 675 -25.65 27.87 3.19
C TYR A 675 -25.55 26.69 4.15
N GLY A 676 -25.74 26.93 5.46
CA GLY A 676 -25.61 25.90 6.49
C GLY A 676 -26.51 24.68 6.23
N ASN A 677 -27.68 24.85 5.61
CA ASN A 677 -28.57 23.74 5.25
C ASN A 677 -28.00 22.84 4.14
N ALA A 678 -27.44 23.43 3.08
CA ALA A 678 -26.77 22.69 2.02
C ALA A 678 -25.54 21.95 2.56
N MET A 679 -24.77 22.59 3.45
CA MET A 679 -23.59 21.97 4.08
C MET A 679 -23.98 20.83 5.02
N LYS A 680 -25.06 20.98 5.80
CA LYS A 680 -25.59 19.91 6.67
C LYS A 680 -26.11 18.72 5.87
N LYS A 681 -26.76 18.96 4.72
CA LYS A 681 -27.19 17.89 3.80
C LYS A 681 -25.98 17.13 3.25
N LEU A 682 -24.99 17.85 2.73
CA LEU A 682 -23.75 17.25 2.22
C LEU A 682 -22.99 16.48 3.30
N ALA A 683 -22.87 17.04 4.51
CA ALA A 683 -22.24 16.38 5.65
C ALA A 683 -22.99 15.10 6.05
N LYS A 684 -24.33 15.10 5.97
CA LYS A 684 -25.16 13.91 6.22
C LYS A 684 -24.91 12.82 5.17
N ASP A 685 -24.85 13.17 3.89
CA ASP A 685 -24.61 12.22 2.79
C ASP A 685 -23.19 11.62 2.89
N ILE A 686 -22.18 12.45 3.17
CA ILE A 686 -20.80 12.01 3.44
C ILE A 686 -20.75 11.09 4.67
N THR A 687 -21.46 11.43 5.74
CA THR A 687 -21.49 10.62 6.97
C THR A 687 -22.19 9.28 6.74
N ALA A 688 -23.22 9.23 5.89
CA ALA A 688 -23.89 7.98 5.51
C ALA A 688 -22.94 7.04 4.77
N VAL A 689 -22.13 7.56 3.83
CA VAL A 689 -21.09 6.75 3.15
C VAL A 689 -20.02 6.27 4.13
N LYS A 690 -19.52 7.15 5.03
CA LYS A 690 -18.56 6.76 6.08
C LYS A 690 -19.12 5.67 6.99
N ALA A 691 -20.39 5.77 7.37
CA ALA A 691 -21.04 4.77 8.22
C ALA A 691 -21.09 3.39 7.55
N GLN A 692 -21.28 3.31 6.22
CA GLN A 692 -21.22 2.04 5.49
C GLN A 692 -19.83 1.38 5.52
N SER A 693 -18.75 2.18 5.58
CA SER A 693 -17.38 1.67 5.72
C SER A 693 -17.09 1.08 7.11
N TYR A 694 -17.87 1.45 8.13
CA TYR A 694 -17.71 0.98 9.51
C TYR A 694 -18.95 0.22 10.03
N ASP A 695 -19.73 -0.36 9.11
CA ASP A 695 -20.93 -1.13 9.43
C ASP A 695 -20.59 -2.37 10.27
N THR A 696 -20.99 -2.33 11.55
CA THR A 696 -20.71 -3.39 12.52
C THR A 696 -21.35 -4.72 12.16
N LYS A 697 -22.49 -4.73 11.46
CA LYS A 697 -23.16 -5.96 11.03
C LYS A 697 -22.33 -6.67 9.97
N LYS A 698 -21.93 -5.94 8.91
CA LYS A 698 -21.08 -6.48 7.84
C LYS A 698 -19.74 -6.98 8.36
N ILE A 699 -19.09 -6.21 9.23
CA ILE A 699 -17.82 -6.62 9.85
C ILE A 699 -18.00 -7.91 10.64
N ARG A 700 -19.07 -8.02 11.44
CA ARG A 700 -19.36 -9.24 12.21
C ARG A 700 -19.59 -10.45 11.31
N THR A 701 -20.36 -10.30 10.22
CA THR A 701 -20.58 -11.36 9.24
C THR A 701 -19.26 -11.87 8.65
N HIS A 702 -18.37 -10.97 8.19
CA HIS A 702 -17.05 -11.37 7.68
C HIS A 702 -16.22 -12.10 8.75
N LEU A 703 -16.24 -11.64 10.01
CA LEU A 703 -15.49 -12.28 11.11
C LEU A 703 -16.08 -13.63 11.55
N GLU A 704 -17.39 -13.84 11.39
CA GLU A 704 -18.07 -15.11 11.60
C GLU A 704 -17.70 -16.10 10.50
N THR A 705 -17.75 -15.69 9.23
CA THR A 705 -17.28 -16.49 8.09
C THR A 705 -15.82 -16.90 8.25
N VAL A 706 -14.95 -15.98 8.68
CA VAL A 706 -13.55 -16.31 9.00
C VAL A 706 -13.43 -17.38 10.08
N LYS A 707 -14.25 -17.30 11.14
CA LYS A 707 -14.25 -18.29 12.22
C LYS A 707 -14.65 -19.67 11.70
N GLU A 708 -15.68 -19.74 10.87
CA GLU A 708 -16.12 -20.98 10.22
C GLU A 708 -15.04 -21.58 9.31
N ILE A 709 -14.39 -20.74 8.49
CA ILE A 709 -13.30 -21.21 7.61
C ILE A 709 -12.14 -21.75 8.44
N LEU A 710 -11.72 -21.04 9.49
CA LEU A 710 -10.61 -21.46 10.36
C LEU A 710 -10.91 -22.79 11.08
N GLN A 711 -12.16 -23.09 11.40
CA GLN A 711 -12.56 -24.38 11.98
C GLN A 711 -12.42 -25.54 10.99
N GLY A 712 -12.51 -25.26 9.68
CA GLY A 712 -12.39 -26.27 8.61
C GLY A 712 -10.96 -26.49 8.10
N ILE A 713 -9.95 -25.83 8.66
CA ILE A 713 -8.55 -25.99 8.22
C ILE A 713 -7.93 -27.21 8.91
N PRO A 714 -7.41 -28.20 8.15
CA PRO A 714 -6.81 -29.40 8.72
C PRO A 714 -5.48 -29.08 9.43
N ARG A 715 -5.08 -29.96 10.37
CA ARG A 715 -3.72 -29.90 10.94
C ARG A 715 -2.70 -30.36 9.90
N PHE A 716 -1.61 -29.60 9.78
CA PHE A 716 -0.58 -29.85 8.78
C PHE A 716 0.46 -30.87 9.26
N PRO A 717 0.92 -31.79 8.39
CA PRO A 717 2.00 -32.72 8.71
C PRO A 717 3.36 -32.00 8.83
N PRO A 718 4.36 -32.63 9.49
CA PRO A 718 5.71 -32.07 9.60
C PRO A 718 6.34 -31.83 8.22
N GLY A 719 7.04 -30.70 8.09
CA GLY A 719 7.65 -30.24 6.83
C GLY A 719 6.91 -29.08 6.14
N TYR A 720 5.79 -28.61 6.69
CA TYR A 720 5.06 -27.41 6.23
C TYR A 720 5.16 -26.25 7.24
N GLU A 721 6.38 -25.85 7.59
CA GLU A 721 6.68 -24.87 8.63
C GLU A 721 6.21 -23.45 8.28
N ALA A 722 6.30 -23.04 7.01
CA ALA A 722 5.80 -21.73 6.58
C ALA A 722 4.26 -21.70 6.60
N VAL A 723 3.59 -22.81 6.28
CA VAL A 723 2.13 -22.91 6.41
C VAL A 723 1.70 -22.77 7.87
N ASP A 724 2.35 -23.49 8.78
CA ASP A 724 2.05 -23.42 10.23
C ASP A 724 2.28 -22.01 10.80
N ARG A 725 3.35 -21.33 10.36
CA ARG A 725 3.60 -19.93 10.71
C ARG A 725 2.49 -19.01 10.21
N PHE A 726 2.02 -19.22 8.98
CA PHE A 726 0.93 -18.43 8.40
C PHE A 726 -0.37 -18.62 9.19
N VAL A 727 -0.72 -19.87 9.52
CA VAL A 727 -1.89 -20.22 10.35
C VAL A 727 -1.81 -19.56 11.71
N SER A 728 -0.67 -19.69 12.39
CA SER A 728 -0.42 -19.09 13.71
C SER A 728 -0.57 -17.56 13.69
N GLN A 729 -0.12 -16.92 12.62
CA GLN A 729 -0.26 -15.47 12.43
C GLN A 729 -1.73 -15.07 12.29
N VAL A 730 -2.53 -15.83 11.51
CA VAL A 730 -3.96 -15.58 11.31
C VAL A 730 -4.74 -15.73 12.62
N TYR A 731 -4.48 -16.78 13.41
CA TYR A 731 -5.13 -16.97 14.72
C TYR A 731 -4.82 -15.83 15.70
N ARG A 732 -3.53 -15.46 15.87
CA ARG A 732 -3.13 -14.33 16.72
C ARG A 732 -3.80 -13.03 16.29
N TYR A 733 -3.92 -12.81 14.99
CA TYR A 733 -4.52 -11.59 14.47
C TYR A 733 -6.04 -11.58 14.69
N ARG A 734 -6.73 -12.71 14.49
CA ARG A 734 -8.18 -12.85 14.75
C ARG A 734 -8.54 -12.47 16.19
N GLU A 735 -7.74 -12.88 17.18
CA GLU A 735 -7.92 -12.52 18.59
C GLU A 735 -7.75 -11.01 18.83
N SER A 736 -6.87 -10.36 18.08
CA SER A 736 -6.66 -8.90 18.18
C SER A 736 -7.79 -8.09 17.55
N LEU A 737 -8.49 -8.64 16.54
CA LEU A 737 -9.54 -7.93 15.80
C LEU A 737 -10.80 -7.69 16.64
N ASP A 738 -11.14 -8.59 17.57
CA ASP A 738 -12.27 -8.39 18.47
C ASP A 738 -12.11 -7.11 19.32
N LYS A 739 -10.86 -6.77 19.66
CA LYS A 739 -10.52 -5.54 20.41
C LYS A 739 -10.66 -4.26 19.58
N ARG A 740 -10.68 -4.37 18.24
CA ARG A 740 -10.78 -3.25 17.28
C ARG A 740 -12.20 -3.01 16.75
N MET A 741 -13.19 -3.77 17.21
CA MET A 741 -14.58 -3.59 16.81
C MET A 741 -15.07 -2.14 17.02
N PRO A 742 -15.84 -1.57 16.08
CA PRO A 742 -16.50 -0.29 16.29
C PRO A 742 -17.48 -0.43 17.48
N LYS A 743 -17.39 0.48 18.45
CA LYS A 743 -18.34 0.55 19.57
C LYS A 743 -19.29 1.73 19.34
N GLU A 744 -20.57 1.54 19.63
CA GLU A 744 -21.63 2.52 19.30
C GLU A 744 -21.58 3.81 20.13
N ARG A 745 -20.87 3.84 21.27
CA ARG A 745 -20.78 5.00 22.17
C ARG A 745 -19.44 5.06 22.91
N GLU A 746 -18.41 5.65 22.31
CA GLU A 746 -17.18 6.06 23.03
C GLU A 746 -16.77 7.46 22.58
N THR A 747 -16.77 8.42 23.51
CA THR A 747 -16.42 9.83 23.30
C THR A 747 -14.95 10.13 23.65
N GLY A 748 -14.04 9.20 23.33
CA GLY A 748 -12.62 9.30 23.66
C GLY A 748 -11.71 9.03 22.47
N ALA A 749 -10.58 9.75 22.39
CA ALA A 749 -9.57 9.55 21.36
C ALA A 749 -8.94 8.15 21.46
N ARG A 750 -9.27 7.26 20.52
CA ARG A 750 -8.62 5.94 20.40
C ARG A 750 -7.20 6.10 19.83
N ARG A 751 -6.23 5.39 20.41
CA ARG A 751 -4.86 5.31 19.86
C ARG A 751 -4.80 4.54 18.53
N VAL A 752 -5.74 3.62 18.26
CA VAL A 752 -5.78 2.76 17.07
C VAL A 752 -7.15 2.88 16.38
N PRO A 753 -7.21 3.02 15.04
CA PRO A 753 -8.47 3.11 14.30
C PRO A 753 -9.34 1.84 14.45
N PRO A 754 -10.68 1.99 14.50
CA PRO A 754 -11.59 0.85 14.47
C PRO A 754 -11.45 0.06 13.16
N LEU A 755 -11.77 -1.24 13.22
CA LEU A 755 -11.80 -2.11 12.05
C LEU A 755 -12.86 -1.63 11.06
N ASN A 756 -12.50 -1.47 9.79
CA ASN A 756 -13.44 -1.15 8.72
C ASN A 756 -13.86 -2.41 7.93
N THR A 757 -14.93 -2.30 7.14
CA THR A 757 -15.49 -3.40 6.34
C THR A 757 -14.51 -3.93 5.29
N GLY A 758 -13.70 -3.05 4.68
CA GLY A 758 -12.67 -3.43 3.71
C GLY A 758 -11.54 -4.25 4.32
N GLU A 759 -11.04 -3.84 5.50
CA GLU A 759 -10.04 -4.61 6.27
C GLU A 759 -10.58 -5.99 6.66
N ALA A 760 -11.84 -6.07 7.12
CA ALA A 760 -12.48 -7.35 7.45
C ALA A 760 -12.62 -8.27 6.24
N LYS A 761 -13.04 -7.72 5.08
CA LYS A 761 -13.12 -8.46 3.81
C LYS A 761 -11.73 -8.94 3.35
N ASN A 762 -10.70 -8.10 3.42
CA ASN A 762 -9.33 -8.49 3.06
C ASN A 762 -8.82 -9.63 3.95
N PHE A 763 -9.12 -9.57 5.25
CA PHE A 763 -8.78 -10.64 6.18
C PHE A 763 -9.47 -11.96 5.82
N GLU A 764 -10.76 -11.91 5.48
CA GLU A 764 -11.51 -13.08 4.99
C GLU A 764 -10.87 -13.66 3.72
N GLN A 765 -10.52 -12.84 2.74
CA GLN A 765 -9.87 -13.31 1.51
C GLN A 765 -8.53 -14.01 1.79
N LYS A 766 -7.73 -13.51 2.73
CA LYS A 766 -6.48 -14.19 3.14
C LYS A 766 -6.74 -15.52 3.84
N VAL A 767 -7.80 -15.62 4.65
CA VAL A 767 -8.18 -16.88 5.29
C VAL A 767 -8.69 -17.89 4.25
N LEU A 768 -9.40 -17.43 3.20
CA LEU A 768 -9.78 -18.26 2.05
C LEU A 768 -8.57 -18.78 1.28
N ILE A 769 -7.56 -17.94 1.02
CA ILE A 769 -6.28 -18.36 0.44
C ILE A 769 -5.63 -19.45 1.29
N LEU A 770 -5.58 -19.26 2.62
CA LEU A 770 -5.04 -20.25 3.54
C LEU A 770 -5.83 -21.57 3.50
N ARG A 771 -7.16 -21.53 3.37
CA ARG A 771 -7.99 -22.72 3.16
C ARG A 771 -7.62 -23.46 1.88
N SER A 772 -7.44 -22.75 0.77
CA SER A 772 -7.02 -23.33 -0.52
C SER A 772 -5.63 -23.98 -0.44
N VAL A 773 -4.67 -23.31 0.21
CA VAL A 773 -3.36 -23.91 0.52
C VAL A 773 -3.54 -25.18 1.34
N GLY A 774 -4.38 -25.14 2.38
CA GLY A 774 -4.58 -26.28 3.25
C GLY A 774 -5.23 -27.48 2.55
N GLN A 775 -6.15 -27.25 1.61
CA GLN A 775 -6.73 -28.29 0.76
C GLN A 775 -5.68 -28.95 -0.14
N ILE A 776 -4.74 -28.17 -0.69
CA ILE A 776 -3.64 -28.71 -1.51
C ILE A 776 -2.75 -29.60 -0.63
N VAL A 777 -2.34 -29.12 0.55
CA VAL A 777 -1.49 -29.89 1.48
C VAL A 777 -2.17 -31.19 1.91
N ASP A 778 -3.46 -31.15 2.24
CA ASP A 778 -4.22 -32.34 2.64
C ASP A 778 -4.29 -33.39 1.52
N LYS A 779 -4.59 -32.95 0.29
CA LYS A 779 -4.62 -33.83 -0.89
C LYS A 779 -3.25 -34.44 -1.18
N VAL A 780 -2.18 -33.64 -1.16
CA VAL A 780 -0.81 -34.10 -1.40
C VAL A 780 -0.36 -35.11 -0.37
N SER A 781 -0.71 -34.89 0.90
CA SER A 781 -0.36 -35.77 2.01
C SER A 781 -1.07 -37.12 1.90
N LYS A 782 -2.36 -37.11 1.51
CA LYS A 782 -3.22 -38.30 1.40
C LYS A 782 -3.10 -39.04 0.05
N SER A 783 -2.62 -38.39 -1.01
CA SER A 783 -2.55 -38.98 -2.35
C SER A 783 -1.64 -40.20 -2.37
N THR A 784 -2.17 -41.34 -2.81
CA THR A 784 -1.41 -42.59 -3.05
C THR A 784 -0.93 -42.70 -4.49
N ALA A 785 -1.51 -41.91 -5.40
CA ALA A 785 -1.13 -41.89 -6.80
C ALA A 785 0.21 -41.17 -7.03
N MET A 786 0.56 -40.16 -6.23
CA MET A 786 1.73 -39.31 -6.47
C MET A 786 3.05 -39.89 -5.92
N SER A 787 4.13 -39.81 -6.70
CA SER A 787 5.46 -40.29 -6.33
C SER A 787 6.07 -39.50 -5.15
N VAL A 788 7.05 -40.11 -4.45
CA VAL A 788 7.79 -39.45 -3.34
C VAL A 788 8.47 -38.16 -3.82
N LYS A 789 9.03 -38.18 -5.03
CA LYS A 789 9.65 -37.01 -5.66
C LYS A 789 8.63 -35.90 -5.94
N GLY A 790 7.46 -36.26 -6.48
CA GLY A 790 6.36 -35.32 -6.73
C GLY A 790 5.80 -34.70 -5.45
N LYS A 791 5.66 -35.49 -4.38
CA LYS A 791 5.28 -34.98 -3.05
C LYS A 791 6.24 -33.92 -2.53
N LYS A 792 7.55 -34.16 -2.68
CA LYS A 792 8.59 -33.21 -2.25
C LYS A 792 8.62 -31.94 -3.12
N GLU A 793 8.40 -32.07 -4.42
CA GLU A 793 8.28 -30.94 -5.36
C GLU A 793 7.11 -30.03 -4.95
N MET A 794 5.94 -30.62 -4.71
CA MET A 794 4.74 -29.90 -4.30
C MET A 794 4.88 -29.26 -2.91
N GLN A 795 5.46 -29.98 -1.95
CA GLN A 795 5.77 -29.44 -0.63
C GLN A 795 6.65 -28.18 -0.73
N THR A 796 7.70 -28.23 -1.55
CA THR A 796 8.61 -27.09 -1.76
C THR A 796 7.87 -25.89 -2.34
N ALA A 797 7.00 -26.12 -3.34
CA ALA A 797 6.25 -25.06 -4.00
C ALA A 797 5.21 -24.41 -3.06
N VAL A 798 4.51 -25.21 -2.26
CA VAL A 798 3.54 -24.71 -1.26
C VAL A 798 4.23 -23.92 -0.14
N GLU A 799 5.39 -24.38 0.35
CA GLU A 799 6.17 -23.67 1.36
C GLU A 799 6.65 -22.31 0.84
N GLN A 800 7.04 -22.22 -0.43
CA GLN A 800 7.46 -20.96 -1.04
C GLN A 800 6.33 -19.95 -1.15
N LEU A 801 5.17 -20.39 -1.64
CA LEU A 801 3.98 -19.56 -1.70
C LEU A 801 3.57 -19.09 -0.30
N SER A 802 3.52 -20.00 0.67
CA SER A 802 3.12 -19.71 2.05
C SER A 802 4.09 -18.76 2.76
N SER A 803 5.40 -18.92 2.53
CA SER A 803 6.42 -18.01 3.03
C SER A 803 6.25 -16.60 2.43
N ALA A 804 5.99 -16.52 1.12
CA ALA A 804 5.78 -15.23 0.45
C ALA A 804 4.48 -14.52 0.90
N ILE A 805 3.42 -15.28 1.21
CA ILE A 805 2.14 -14.72 1.68
C ILE A 805 2.24 -14.29 3.15
N SER A 806 2.86 -15.09 4.02
CA SER A 806 2.95 -14.83 5.47
C SER A 806 3.73 -13.56 5.82
N GLN A 807 4.66 -13.14 4.96
CA GLN A 807 5.42 -11.90 5.14
C GLN A 807 4.59 -10.63 4.84
N ARG A 808 3.36 -10.76 4.31
CA ARG A 808 2.51 -9.62 3.90
C ARG A 808 1.54 -9.20 5.01
N ASP A 809 1.10 -7.95 5.00
CA ASP A 809 0.13 -7.39 5.97
C ASP A 809 -1.23 -8.11 5.88
N LEU A 810 -1.73 -8.67 6.98
CA LEU A 810 -2.97 -9.47 6.99
C LEU A 810 -4.25 -8.68 6.66
N LEU A 811 -4.30 -7.36 6.86
CA LEU A 811 -5.49 -6.54 6.59
C LEU A 811 -5.47 -5.86 5.24
N ARG A 812 -4.39 -6.05 4.49
CA ARG A 812 -4.20 -5.42 3.19
C ARG A 812 -3.89 -6.51 2.17
N LEU A 813 -4.72 -6.56 1.15
CA LEU A 813 -4.52 -7.38 -0.02
C LEU A 813 -4.97 -6.54 -1.21
N SER A 814 -4.02 -6.13 -2.05
CA SER A 814 -4.37 -5.46 -3.31
C SER A 814 -4.95 -6.49 -4.30
N GLU A 815 -5.73 -6.01 -5.28
CA GLU A 815 -6.27 -6.91 -6.32
C GLU A 815 -5.16 -7.56 -7.15
N GLN A 816 -4.05 -6.85 -7.39
CA GLN A 816 -2.86 -7.42 -8.00
C GLN A 816 -2.35 -8.62 -7.20
N GLU A 817 -2.17 -8.46 -5.89
CA GLU A 817 -1.70 -9.54 -5.04
C GLU A 817 -2.68 -10.71 -4.98
N ALA A 818 -3.98 -10.43 -4.90
CA ALA A 818 -5.02 -11.46 -4.92
C ALA A 818 -5.00 -12.25 -6.25
N SER A 819 -4.83 -11.55 -7.38
CA SER A 819 -4.71 -12.16 -8.71
C SER A 819 -3.48 -13.05 -8.80
N ASP A 820 -2.30 -12.54 -8.45
CA ASP A 820 -1.05 -13.31 -8.53
C ASP A 820 -1.10 -14.56 -7.62
N ILE A 821 -1.65 -14.43 -6.41
CA ILE A 821 -1.81 -15.57 -5.49
C ILE A 821 -2.78 -16.60 -6.06
N ASN A 822 -3.92 -16.18 -6.61
CA ASN A 822 -4.90 -17.09 -7.19
C ASN A 822 -4.32 -17.81 -8.42
N SER A 823 -3.63 -17.11 -9.32
CA SER A 823 -2.97 -17.72 -10.47
C SER A 823 -1.91 -18.75 -10.05
N GLU A 824 -1.13 -18.46 -8.99
CA GLU A 824 -0.16 -19.41 -8.47
C GLU A 824 -0.83 -20.62 -7.78
N LEU A 825 -1.93 -20.42 -7.05
CA LEU A 825 -2.73 -21.51 -6.48
C LEU A 825 -3.30 -22.43 -7.55
N GLU A 826 -3.85 -21.87 -8.63
CA GLU A 826 -4.35 -22.64 -9.77
C GLU A 826 -3.22 -23.40 -10.47
N ARG A 827 -2.05 -22.78 -10.66
CA ARG A 827 -0.86 -23.48 -11.20
C ARG A 827 -0.48 -24.66 -10.33
N LEU A 828 -0.46 -24.51 -9.01
CA LEU A 828 -0.17 -25.62 -8.08
C LEU A 828 -1.20 -26.73 -8.19
N GLN A 829 -2.49 -26.41 -8.33
CA GLN A 829 -3.53 -27.42 -8.54
C GLN A 829 -3.34 -28.20 -9.85
N ARG A 830 -2.99 -27.52 -10.95
CA ARG A 830 -2.66 -28.15 -12.24
C ARG A 830 -1.40 -29.01 -12.14
N LEU A 831 -0.37 -28.53 -11.43
CA LEU A 831 0.86 -29.29 -11.19
C LEU A 831 0.59 -30.56 -10.38
N MET A 832 -0.28 -30.50 -9.38
CA MET A 832 -0.72 -31.67 -8.62
C MET A 832 -1.32 -32.74 -9.55
N GLN A 833 -2.23 -32.35 -10.44
CA GLN A 833 -2.86 -33.25 -11.40
C GLN A 833 -1.84 -33.86 -12.36
N LEU A 834 -0.90 -33.05 -12.87
CA LEU A 834 0.18 -33.54 -13.74
C LEU A 834 1.04 -34.58 -13.02
N LEU A 835 1.44 -34.33 -11.76
CA LEU A 835 2.29 -35.24 -10.98
C LEU A 835 1.59 -36.56 -10.63
N GLU A 836 0.27 -36.54 -10.44
CA GLU A 836 -0.53 -37.75 -10.27
C GLU A 836 -0.59 -38.56 -11.57
N ILE A 837 -0.78 -37.89 -12.71
CA ILE A 837 -0.74 -38.53 -14.04
C ILE A 837 0.66 -39.09 -14.34
N GLU A 838 1.74 -38.35 -14.06
CA GLU A 838 3.14 -38.77 -14.29
C GLU A 838 3.42 -40.15 -13.66
N SER A 839 2.95 -40.33 -12.42
CA SER A 839 3.12 -41.56 -11.66
C SER A 839 2.31 -42.73 -12.23
N LEU A 840 1.12 -42.46 -12.78
CA LEU A 840 0.27 -43.46 -13.44
C LEU A 840 0.81 -43.85 -14.83
N CYS A 841 1.35 -42.89 -15.59
CA CYS A 841 1.91 -43.10 -16.92
C CYS A 841 3.26 -43.85 -16.89
N LEU A 842 4.05 -43.73 -15.82
CA LEU A 842 5.23 -44.59 -15.61
C LEU A 842 4.86 -46.09 -15.51
N ALA A 843 3.59 -46.42 -15.25
CA ALA A 843 3.08 -47.78 -15.20
C ALA A 843 2.45 -48.28 -16.53
N SER A 844 2.16 -47.40 -17.51
CA SER A 844 1.55 -47.77 -18.80
C SER A 844 2.33 -47.20 -20.00
N ALA A 845 2.77 -48.07 -20.91
CA ALA A 845 3.68 -47.72 -22.01
C ALA A 845 3.07 -46.88 -23.16
N THR A 846 1.86 -46.35 -23.01
CA THR A 846 1.01 -45.83 -24.10
C THR A 846 0.77 -44.33 -24.08
N THR A 847 1.38 -43.56 -23.18
CA THR A 847 1.08 -42.12 -23.06
C THR A 847 1.77 -41.28 -24.14
N ASP A 848 1.05 -40.27 -24.63
CA ASP A 848 1.49 -39.27 -25.61
C ASP A 848 2.58 -38.34 -25.00
N LYS A 849 3.81 -38.86 -24.91
CA LYS A 849 4.97 -38.25 -24.21
C LYS A 849 5.22 -36.79 -24.60
N SER A 850 4.92 -36.41 -25.84
CA SER A 850 5.11 -35.04 -26.33
C SER A 850 4.21 -34.05 -25.60
N LYS A 851 2.93 -34.39 -25.38
CA LYS A 851 1.96 -33.51 -24.69
C LYS A 851 2.29 -33.39 -23.20
N PHE A 852 2.72 -34.49 -22.59
CA PHE A 852 3.14 -34.49 -21.19
C PHE A 852 4.35 -33.56 -20.97
N GLU A 853 5.37 -33.65 -21.83
CA GLU A 853 6.57 -32.83 -21.74
C GLU A 853 6.26 -31.34 -21.93
N GLU A 854 5.38 -30.99 -22.87
CA GLU A 854 4.92 -29.62 -23.10
C GLU A 854 4.24 -29.02 -21.84
N ILE A 855 3.27 -29.74 -21.25
CA ILE A 855 2.58 -29.29 -20.04
C ILE A 855 3.53 -29.20 -18.85
N SER A 856 4.43 -30.19 -18.71
CA SER A 856 5.47 -30.20 -17.68
C SER A 856 6.36 -28.96 -17.76
N GLN A 857 6.81 -28.59 -18.95
CA GLN A 857 7.64 -27.40 -19.16
C GLN A 857 6.90 -26.11 -18.81
N LEU A 858 5.62 -26.01 -19.12
CA LEU A 858 4.80 -24.85 -18.79
C LEU A 858 4.53 -24.74 -17.29
N LEU A 859 4.13 -25.83 -16.62
CA LEU A 859 3.77 -25.83 -15.20
C LEU A 859 4.98 -25.68 -14.28
N ARG A 860 6.13 -26.27 -14.65
CA ARG A 860 7.42 -26.13 -13.92
C ARG A 860 8.19 -24.88 -14.37
N GLY A 861 7.67 -24.16 -15.36
CA GLY A 861 8.25 -22.94 -15.90
C GLY A 861 8.32 -21.78 -14.90
N LEU A 862 9.14 -20.80 -15.25
CA LEU A 862 9.37 -19.62 -14.41
C LEU A 862 8.40 -18.46 -14.68
N LEU A 863 7.70 -18.50 -15.81
CA LEU A 863 6.77 -17.44 -16.21
C LEU A 863 5.36 -17.73 -15.68
N PRO A 864 4.58 -16.69 -15.32
CA PRO A 864 3.18 -16.84 -14.99
C PRO A 864 2.39 -17.35 -16.21
N LEU A 865 1.40 -18.21 -15.95
CA LEU A 865 0.50 -18.73 -16.98
C LEU A 865 -0.54 -17.68 -17.34
N SER A 866 -0.77 -17.47 -18.64
CA SER A 866 -1.94 -16.74 -19.11
C SER A 866 -3.22 -17.57 -18.93
N GLU A 867 -4.39 -16.90 -18.87
CA GLU A 867 -5.68 -17.60 -18.80
C GLU A 867 -5.94 -18.53 -20.00
N GLU A 868 -5.41 -18.20 -21.17
CA GLU A 868 -5.51 -19.03 -22.36
C GLU A 868 -4.66 -20.30 -22.23
N GLN A 869 -3.40 -20.16 -21.79
CA GLN A 869 -2.53 -21.30 -21.48
C GLN A 869 -3.11 -22.17 -20.35
N GLY A 870 -3.73 -21.57 -19.33
CA GLY A 870 -4.40 -22.30 -18.26
C GLY A 870 -5.52 -23.20 -18.79
N ARG A 871 -6.39 -22.67 -19.66
CA ARG A 871 -7.48 -23.44 -20.30
C ARG A 871 -6.94 -24.55 -21.22
N ASP A 872 -5.93 -24.25 -22.02
CA ASP A 872 -5.27 -25.25 -22.89
C ASP A 872 -4.64 -26.38 -22.06
N ILE A 873 -3.97 -26.06 -20.95
CA ILE A 873 -3.42 -27.05 -20.02
C ILE A 873 -4.56 -27.89 -19.41
N ASP A 874 -5.66 -27.30 -18.98
CA ASP A 874 -6.79 -28.02 -18.39
C ASP A 874 -7.41 -29.02 -19.39
N GLU A 875 -7.57 -28.62 -20.67
CA GLU A 875 -8.04 -29.51 -21.75
C GLU A 875 -7.03 -30.62 -22.05
N LYS A 876 -5.74 -30.30 -22.12
CA LYS A 876 -4.68 -31.29 -22.37
C LYS A 876 -4.52 -32.27 -21.20
N LEU A 877 -4.64 -31.82 -19.95
CA LEU A 877 -4.63 -32.68 -18.76
C LEU A 877 -5.81 -33.65 -18.75
N LYS A 878 -7.02 -33.17 -19.12
CA LYS A 878 -8.19 -34.05 -19.29
C LYS A 878 -7.98 -35.11 -20.36
N ALA A 879 -7.43 -34.72 -21.51
CA ALA A 879 -7.12 -35.66 -22.59
C ALA A 879 -6.08 -36.71 -22.16
N LEU A 880 -5.04 -36.30 -21.43
CA LEU A 880 -4.04 -37.22 -20.87
C LEU A 880 -4.65 -38.18 -19.85
N ALA A 881 -5.48 -37.68 -18.93
CA ALA A 881 -6.19 -38.49 -17.96
C ALA A 881 -7.10 -39.54 -18.63
N ALA A 882 -7.81 -39.16 -19.70
CA ALA A 882 -8.67 -40.05 -20.47
C ALA A 882 -7.87 -41.16 -21.21
N SER A 883 -6.69 -40.83 -21.76
CA SER A 883 -5.84 -41.78 -22.47
C SER A 883 -5.15 -42.82 -21.57
N SER A 884 -5.15 -42.61 -20.25
CA SER A 884 -4.37 -43.41 -19.29
C SER A 884 -5.14 -44.63 -18.72
N SER A 885 -6.30 -44.99 -19.28
CA SER A 885 -7.23 -45.99 -18.72
C SER A 885 -7.46 -45.82 -17.21
N CYS A 886 -7.75 -44.59 -16.79
CA CYS A 886 -8.07 -44.30 -15.39
C CYS A 886 -9.59 -44.45 -15.19
N PRO A 887 -10.10 -45.38 -14.35
CA PRO A 887 -11.54 -45.58 -14.17
C PRO A 887 -12.22 -44.51 -13.29
N ASN A 888 -11.61 -43.34 -13.12
CA ASN A 888 -12.15 -42.31 -12.24
C ASN A 888 -12.47 -41.04 -13.04
N VAL A 889 -13.76 -40.88 -13.36
CA VAL A 889 -14.37 -39.56 -13.59
C VAL A 889 -13.89 -38.66 -12.45
N THR A 890 -13.12 -37.63 -12.79
CA THR A 890 -12.54 -36.75 -11.78
C THR A 890 -13.67 -36.02 -11.05
N ARG A 891 -13.68 -36.04 -9.71
CA ARG A 891 -14.67 -35.35 -8.85
C ARG A 891 -14.88 -33.85 -9.20
N LEU A 892 -13.98 -33.26 -9.99
CA LEU A 892 -14.07 -31.89 -10.47
C LEU A 892 -15.09 -31.73 -11.62
N GLU A 893 -15.27 -32.74 -12.47
CA GLU A 893 -16.25 -32.72 -13.57
C GLU A 893 -17.68 -32.86 -13.03
N LEU A 894 -17.89 -33.71 -12.03
CA LEU A 894 -19.17 -33.85 -11.34
C LEU A 894 -19.59 -32.57 -10.60
N HIS A 895 -18.69 -31.89 -9.89
CA HIS A 895 -19.02 -30.66 -9.18
C HIS A 895 -19.36 -29.49 -10.14
N THR A 896 -18.75 -29.48 -11.33
CA THR A 896 -19.03 -28.47 -12.37
C THR A 896 -20.39 -28.74 -13.04
N ILE A 897 -20.74 -30.01 -13.28
CA ILE A 897 -22.05 -30.42 -13.81
C ILE A 897 -23.16 -30.13 -12.78
N VAL A 898 -22.94 -30.44 -11.50
CA VAL A 898 -23.87 -30.14 -10.39
C VAL A 898 -24.11 -28.63 -10.27
N ALA A 899 -23.06 -27.81 -10.36
CA ALA A 899 -23.18 -26.35 -10.32
C ALA A 899 -23.92 -25.78 -11.54
N ALA A 900 -23.80 -26.41 -12.71
CA ALA A 900 -24.50 -26.01 -13.93
C ALA A 900 -26.00 -26.36 -13.91
N LEU A 901 -26.38 -27.47 -13.25
CA LEU A 901 -27.77 -27.96 -13.21
C LEU A 901 -28.69 -27.25 -12.19
N LYS A 902 -28.15 -26.40 -11.29
CA LYS A 902 -28.91 -25.59 -10.31
C LYS A 902 -29.97 -26.37 -9.49
N MET A 903 -29.69 -27.62 -9.12
CA MET A 903 -30.61 -28.43 -8.31
C MET A 903 -30.22 -28.45 -6.83
N GLY A 904 -31.19 -28.71 -5.94
CA GLY A 904 -30.94 -28.90 -4.50
C GLY A 904 -30.23 -30.24 -4.20
N ALA A 905 -29.82 -30.45 -2.95
CA ALA A 905 -29.22 -31.71 -2.51
C ALA A 905 -30.27 -32.85 -2.46
N GLY A 906 -29.88 -34.07 -2.83
CA GLY A 906 -30.70 -35.29 -2.76
C GLY A 906 -31.20 -35.83 -4.11
N HIS A 907 -30.67 -35.34 -5.24
CA HIS A 907 -31.14 -35.67 -6.59
C HIS A 907 -30.26 -36.67 -7.35
N TRP A 908 -29.12 -37.08 -6.77
CA TRP A 908 -28.13 -37.93 -7.42
C TRP A 908 -28.18 -39.37 -6.92
N PHE A 909 -28.14 -40.33 -7.86
CA PHE A 909 -28.26 -41.76 -7.61
C PHE A 909 -27.21 -42.55 -8.41
N ARG A 910 -27.02 -43.82 -8.07
CA ARG A 910 -26.13 -44.77 -8.76
C ARG A 910 -26.91 -45.99 -9.22
N CYS A 911 -26.58 -46.49 -10.41
CA CYS A 911 -27.05 -47.78 -10.89
C CYS A 911 -26.42 -48.94 -10.08
N PRO A 912 -26.87 -50.19 -10.25
CA PRO A 912 -26.30 -51.35 -9.54
C PRO A 912 -24.80 -51.56 -9.81
N ASN A 913 -24.32 -51.07 -10.97
CA ASN A 913 -22.90 -51.11 -11.36
C ASN A 913 -22.11 -49.85 -10.93
N GLY A 914 -22.71 -48.94 -10.16
CA GLY A 914 -22.04 -47.78 -9.55
C GLY A 914 -22.00 -46.48 -10.38
N HIS A 915 -22.56 -46.48 -11.60
CA HIS A 915 -22.59 -45.31 -12.47
C HIS A 915 -23.58 -44.25 -11.98
N PRO A 916 -23.14 -42.98 -11.81
CA PRO A 916 -24.01 -41.91 -11.31
C PRO A 916 -25.00 -41.43 -12.38
N TYR A 917 -26.23 -41.15 -11.96
CA TYR A 917 -27.27 -40.50 -12.75
C TYR A 917 -28.09 -39.56 -11.85
N CYS A 918 -28.80 -38.59 -12.42
CA CYS A 918 -29.64 -37.67 -11.66
C CYS A 918 -31.13 -37.87 -11.97
N ILE A 919 -31.98 -37.69 -10.96
CA ILE A 919 -33.43 -37.59 -11.14
C ILE A 919 -33.80 -36.11 -10.99
N THR A 920 -34.31 -35.53 -12.07
CA THR A 920 -34.63 -34.10 -12.16
C THR A 920 -35.97 -33.78 -11.46
N GLU A 921 -36.45 -32.54 -11.60
CA GLU A 921 -37.74 -32.06 -11.07
C GLU A 921 -37.90 -32.24 -9.55
N CYS A 922 -38.70 -33.22 -9.11
CA CYS A 922 -39.03 -33.47 -7.70
C CYS A 922 -38.02 -34.37 -6.98
N GLY A 923 -37.06 -34.97 -7.69
CA GLY A 923 -36.06 -35.88 -7.11
C GLY A 923 -36.59 -37.26 -6.70
N GLY A 924 -37.84 -37.59 -7.05
CA GLY A 924 -38.46 -38.90 -6.88
C GLY A 924 -38.52 -39.68 -8.20
N ALA A 925 -38.23 -40.98 -8.17
CA ALA A 925 -38.20 -41.80 -9.37
C ALA A 925 -39.60 -42.08 -9.93
N MET A 926 -39.88 -41.66 -11.16
CA MET A 926 -41.18 -41.82 -11.83
C MET A 926 -41.12 -42.66 -13.10
N GLU A 927 -39.94 -42.79 -13.69
CA GLU A 927 -39.70 -43.54 -14.90
C GLU A 927 -38.48 -44.46 -14.75
N GLU A 928 -38.47 -45.56 -15.48
CA GLU A 928 -37.32 -46.46 -15.59
C GLU A 928 -36.66 -46.28 -16.96
N ALA A 929 -35.33 -46.29 -16.97
CA ALA A 929 -34.51 -46.23 -18.18
C ALA A 929 -33.33 -47.19 -18.07
N ASP A 930 -32.65 -47.44 -19.19
CA ASP A 930 -31.39 -48.18 -19.18
C ASP A 930 -30.21 -47.23 -18.94
N CYS A 931 -29.19 -47.70 -18.23
CA CYS A 931 -28.00 -46.92 -17.92
C CYS A 931 -27.30 -46.48 -19.22
N PRO A 932 -27.05 -45.18 -19.42
CA PRO A 932 -26.53 -44.66 -20.68
C PRO A 932 -25.04 -44.98 -20.92
N VAL A 933 -24.37 -45.60 -19.95
CA VAL A 933 -22.97 -46.03 -20.09
C VAL A 933 -22.93 -47.28 -20.97
N GLU A 934 -22.29 -47.18 -22.13
CA GLU A 934 -22.14 -48.31 -23.06
C GLU A 934 -21.54 -49.53 -22.35
N GLY A 935 -22.16 -50.70 -22.55
CA GLY A 935 -21.77 -51.95 -21.92
C GLY A 935 -22.30 -52.18 -20.50
N CYS A 936 -22.97 -51.21 -19.87
CA CYS A 936 -23.52 -51.38 -18.52
C CYS A 936 -24.83 -52.18 -18.50
N GLY A 937 -25.78 -51.87 -19.40
CA GLY A 937 -27.07 -52.57 -19.53
C GLY A 937 -27.97 -52.62 -18.29
N ALA A 938 -27.66 -51.87 -17.22
CA ALA A 938 -28.39 -51.92 -15.96
C ALA A 938 -29.56 -50.93 -15.94
N ARG A 939 -30.67 -51.32 -15.31
CA ARG A 939 -31.87 -50.48 -15.17
C ARG A 939 -31.65 -49.40 -14.12
N ILE A 940 -32.00 -48.15 -14.44
CA ILE A 940 -31.94 -46.97 -13.56
C ILE A 940 -33.33 -46.34 -13.39
N GLY A 941 -33.53 -45.55 -12.34
CA GLY A 941 -34.82 -44.93 -12.03
C GLY A 941 -35.71 -45.75 -11.10
N GLY A 942 -37.02 -45.75 -11.38
CA GLY A 942 -38.08 -46.35 -10.56
C GLY A 942 -39.47 -45.77 -10.89
N GLY A 943 -40.48 -46.04 -10.07
CA GLY A 943 -41.85 -45.58 -10.32
C GLY A 943 -42.57 -45.20 -9.03
N ASN A 944 -43.62 -44.36 -9.13
CA ASN A 944 -44.41 -43.86 -7.99
C ASN A 944 -43.55 -43.18 -6.90
N HIS A 945 -42.58 -42.36 -7.32
CA HIS A 945 -41.57 -41.73 -6.47
C HIS A 945 -40.69 -42.71 -5.68
N GLN A 946 -40.74 -44.00 -6.01
CA GLN A 946 -39.98 -45.03 -5.34
C GLN A 946 -38.81 -45.48 -6.22
N LEU A 947 -37.60 -45.22 -5.74
CA LEU A 947 -36.38 -45.68 -6.39
C LEU A 947 -36.35 -47.21 -6.40
N ARG A 948 -35.88 -47.81 -7.51
CA ARG A 948 -35.64 -49.25 -7.54
C ARG A 948 -34.65 -49.65 -6.44
N ARG A 949 -34.85 -50.86 -5.89
CA ARG A 949 -34.08 -51.38 -4.74
C ARG A 949 -32.60 -51.63 -5.07
N ASP A 950 -32.28 -51.81 -6.34
CA ASP A 950 -30.93 -52.06 -6.86
C ASP A 950 -30.17 -50.76 -7.16
N ASN A 951 -30.82 -49.60 -7.06
CA ASN A 951 -30.22 -48.27 -7.18
C ASN A 951 -29.94 -47.66 -5.80
N THR A 952 -28.89 -46.85 -5.69
CA THR A 952 -28.47 -46.24 -4.40
C THR A 952 -28.32 -44.73 -4.48
N LEU A 953 -28.52 -44.01 -3.38
CA LEU A 953 -28.30 -42.55 -3.31
C LEU A 953 -26.81 -42.22 -3.38
N ALA A 954 -26.44 -41.26 -4.23
CA ALA A 954 -25.06 -40.81 -4.42
C ALA A 954 -24.74 -39.57 -3.57
N GLY A 955 -24.91 -39.69 -2.24
CA GLY A 955 -24.72 -38.57 -1.30
C GLY A 955 -23.29 -38.01 -1.26
N ASP A 956 -22.32 -38.70 -1.83
CA ASP A 956 -20.93 -38.23 -1.96
C ASP A 956 -20.73 -37.18 -3.08
N ILE A 957 -21.76 -36.94 -3.90
CA ILE A 957 -21.76 -35.99 -5.03
C ILE A 957 -22.30 -34.62 -4.62
N ASP A 958 -23.38 -34.59 -3.82
CA ASP A 958 -24.09 -33.37 -3.40
C ASP A 958 -24.19 -33.20 -1.87
N ASN A 959 -23.49 -34.04 -1.10
CA ASN A 959 -23.51 -34.13 0.37
C ASN A 959 -24.90 -34.43 0.96
N ALA A 960 -25.82 -35.01 0.18
CA ALA A 960 -27.13 -35.39 0.68
C ALA A 960 -27.04 -36.66 1.54
N THR A 961 -27.61 -36.60 2.74
CA THR A 961 -27.77 -37.77 3.62
C THR A 961 -29.06 -38.53 3.36
N ARG A 962 -29.98 -37.96 2.55
CA ARG A 962 -31.29 -38.52 2.18
C ARG A 962 -31.68 -38.07 0.76
N PRO A 963 -32.50 -38.85 0.03
CA PRO A 963 -33.07 -38.40 -1.25
C PRO A 963 -33.94 -37.15 -1.05
N ALA A 964 -34.02 -36.31 -2.08
CA ALA A 964 -34.85 -35.09 -2.07
C ALA A 964 -36.34 -35.42 -1.87
N TYR A 965 -36.79 -36.59 -2.34
CA TYR A 965 -38.11 -37.14 -2.06
C TYR A 965 -38.02 -38.33 -1.09
N PRO A 966 -38.36 -38.19 0.20
CA PRO A 966 -38.31 -39.29 1.16
C PRO A 966 -39.45 -40.27 0.92
N THR A 967 -39.13 -41.56 0.80
CA THR A 967 -40.08 -42.69 0.68
C THR A 967 -40.96 -42.93 1.92
N ALA A 968 -40.96 -42.03 2.91
CA ALA A 968 -41.62 -42.20 4.21
C ALA A 968 -42.83 -41.27 4.45
N MET A 969 -43.44 -40.72 3.39
CA MET A 969 -44.74 -40.01 3.47
C MET A 969 -45.80 -40.69 2.60
N GLN A 970 -46.08 -41.96 2.92
CA GLN A 970 -47.36 -42.61 2.61
C GLN A 970 -47.72 -43.49 3.81
N HIS A 971 -48.20 -42.84 4.88
CA HIS A 971 -49.29 -43.29 5.74
C HIS A 971 -49.82 -42.08 6.50
#